data_AF-G8ZPG7-F1
#
_entry.id   AF-G8ZPG7-F1
#
_cell.length_a   1.000
_cell.length_b   1.000
_cell.length_c   1.000
_cell.angle_alpha   90.00
_cell.angle_beta   90.00
_cell.angle_gamma   90.00
#
_symmetry.space_group_name_H-M   'P 1'
#
loop_
_entity.id
_entity.type
_entity.pdbx_description
1 polymer ?
#
loop_
_entity_poly.entity_id
_entity_poly.type
_entity_poly.pdbx_seq_one_letter_code
_entity_poly.pdbx_strand_id
1 'polypeptide(L)'
;MRLFAPKHQKLVNQCYPSGRATDKKPKSSETSYLLYYVNSRRSKLEKVSTYLVKRTTVDLNRRRVGNVAVTLELMTKIVVHCKENLNVFVKDFLQIMKNILSNSNINNDVSVVELVQETFCSICKNVEGALCSGDTEFVQLYQEFAELYFRVVIEMLHNDDLLLMGCIDISYTSNLASSPQINHFIPQSVTFVLQKFLDRNPRYKTPHLDPEGDQVVYKRLSRTQTRNAGLDGIADDGADLSVKALQSYFTTTETDKLTLSLRALLHFMQKNPNRNLLEFICNGIPVQLRYIVVLLLIRQLNDKACQPIIVLKLVSSLLVSDVSIVGLSVLDMMRKILKFQLENIGKDEIVHQCGVTLTDLNNKVYYRGQTSDMLYEFLLKLRSTKVEAEITVINKDIHELMKNIEKPSISLELFLDLAPYAAKSEIVRMFDIVEEQVSGGLYFSKLYQLIRELGSAPEGQVLMEKVFKKYKSLALLSGLNYFTENVSSPEPAYYFYHLEAAKYLDLEDYKSQVEYKRENGDMFSKDDLINYYSDSGSNKFSKKGTQILMSQNNQISTTDLLSDNTIRTNSLSVTQESSIDALAAANTVVNKNPNENYTVALNGLANGRFTDLRSWKSLRNAAPKVDDLKRAMGNGKPTGGHRAENGVLRGSQSVKSRVTNITFLLSELKSIDDETSHVYDPDEDEVVGLDKNDIARSHSLKAIPYSNYNGNKRKSLSREDKVDEEFQDAVDDIALTSTRGKLF
;
A
#
# COMPACT_ATOMS: atom_id res chain seq x y z
N MET A 1 36.88 58.16 -17.54
CA MET A 1 37.25 56.91 -18.23
C MET A 1 37.82 55.96 -17.18
N ARG A 2 37.24 54.78 -16.92
CA ARG A 2 37.77 53.84 -15.90
C ARG A 2 38.78 52.90 -16.55
N LEU A 3 40.08 53.10 -16.29
CA LEU A 3 41.17 52.42 -17.00
C LEU A 3 41.32 50.92 -16.72
N PHE A 4 40.75 50.41 -15.63
CA PHE A 4 40.86 48.99 -15.24
C PHE A 4 39.48 48.35 -15.06
N ALA A 5 39.00 47.68 -16.12
CA ALA A 5 37.84 46.79 -16.05
C ALA A 5 38.31 45.36 -15.71
N PRO A 6 37.96 44.78 -14.54
CA PRO A 6 38.40 43.44 -14.17
C PRO A 6 37.79 42.37 -15.08
N LYS A 7 38.50 41.25 -15.31
CA LYS A 7 38.18 40.24 -16.33
C LYS A 7 36.70 39.83 -16.36
N HIS A 8 36.08 39.55 -15.21
CA HIS A 8 34.66 39.17 -15.13
C HIS A 8 33.72 40.21 -15.76
N GLN A 9 33.96 41.51 -15.55
CA GLN A 9 33.14 42.57 -16.15
C GLN A 9 33.32 42.64 -17.66
N LYS A 10 34.56 42.47 -18.16
CA LYS A 10 34.83 42.45 -19.59
C LYS A 10 34.09 41.29 -20.28
N LEU A 11 34.17 40.07 -19.72
CA LEU A 11 33.51 38.89 -20.27
C LEU A 11 31.97 39.02 -20.27
N VAL A 12 31.38 39.44 -19.15
CA VAL A 12 29.94 39.68 -19.06
C VAL A 12 29.53 40.71 -20.13
N ASN A 13 30.21 41.86 -20.20
CA ASN A 13 29.85 42.91 -21.15
C ASN A 13 30.02 42.50 -22.63
N GLN A 14 30.97 41.61 -22.94
CA GLN A 14 31.18 41.11 -24.30
C GLN A 14 30.01 40.27 -24.84
N CYS A 15 29.23 39.65 -23.95
CA CYS A 15 28.05 38.84 -24.30
C CYS A 15 26.87 39.68 -24.86
N TYR A 16 26.84 40.99 -24.62
CA TYR A 16 25.71 41.86 -25.00
C TYR A 16 25.89 42.44 -26.40
N PRO A 17 24.88 42.35 -27.29
CA PRO A 17 24.88 43.06 -28.57
C PRO A 17 24.84 44.59 -28.39
N SER A 18 25.45 45.30 -29.34
CA SER A 18 25.37 46.76 -29.47
C SER A 18 23.94 47.24 -29.78
N GLY A 19 23.72 48.56 -29.75
CA GLY A 19 22.44 49.17 -30.14
C GLY A 19 21.38 49.23 -29.02
N ARG A 20 20.14 49.58 -29.39
CA ARG A 20 18.99 49.79 -28.49
C ARG A 20 17.82 48.82 -28.68
N ALA A 21 17.93 47.86 -29.59
CA ALA A 21 16.87 46.89 -29.89
C ALA A 21 16.41 46.11 -28.65
N THR A 22 15.15 45.66 -28.65
CA THR A 22 14.48 44.93 -27.56
C THR A 22 14.66 43.43 -27.67
N ASP A 23 14.71 42.90 -28.89
CA ASP A 23 14.85 41.50 -29.31
C ASP A 23 16.29 40.96 -29.24
N LYS A 24 17.15 41.53 -28.38
CA LYS A 24 18.56 41.12 -28.29
C LYS A 24 18.71 39.75 -27.65
N LYS A 25 19.54 38.91 -28.27
CA LYS A 25 20.02 37.64 -27.72
C LYS A 25 21.50 37.72 -27.33
N PRO A 26 21.95 37.00 -26.28
CA PRO A 26 23.36 36.93 -25.90
C PRO A 26 24.18 36.30 -27.02
N LYS A 27 25.38 36.83 -27.28
CA LYS A 27 26.26 36.28 -28.32
C LYS A 27 26.78 34.90 -27.90
N SER A 28 26.61 33.90 -28.77
CA SER A 28 26.87 32.50 -28.44
C SER A 28 28.31 32.23 -28.00
N SER A 29 29.31 32.66 -28.78
CA SER A 29 30.74 32.44 -28.51
C SER A 29 31.19 33.02 -27.17
N GLU A 30 30.85 34.29 -26.91
CA GLU A 30 31.21 34.98 -25.68
C GLU A 30 30.46 34.40 -24.46
N THR A 31 29.22 33.94 -24.66
CA THR A 31 28.43 33.25 -23.62
C THR A 31 29.05 31.91 -23.24
N SER A 32 29.40 31.06 -24.21
CA SER A 32 30.08 29.79 -23.94
C SER A 32 31.40 29.98 -23.18
N TYR A 33 32.18 31.02 -23.52
CA TYR A 33 33.39 31.35 -22.77
C TYR A 33 33.10 31.91 -21.37
N LEU A 34 32.02 32.67 -21.17
CA LEU A 34 31.57 33.12 -19.86
C LEU A 34 31.17 31.93 -18.98
N LEU A 35 30.41 30.96 -19.51
CA LEU A 35 30.00 29.74 -18.81
C LEU A 35 31.22 28.91 -18.37
N TYR A 36 32.16 28.66 -19.30
CA TYR A 36 33.45 28.04 -18.97
C TYR A 36 34.20 28.79 -17.86
N TYR A 37 34.23 30.13 -17.93
CA TYR A 37 34.91 30.97 -16.94
C TYR A 37 34.28 30.89 -15.55
N VAL A 38 32.94 30.95 -15.43
CA VAL A 38 32.28 30.86 -14.12
C VAL A 38 32.35 29.45 -13.54
N ASN A 39 32.24 28.41 -14.37
CA ASN A 39 32.32 27.03 -13.91
C ASN A 39 33.74 26.65 -13.43
N SER A 40 34.78 27.37 -13.89
CA SER A 40 36.17 27.06 -13.52
C SER A 40 36.49 27.22 -12.03
N ARG A 41 35.87 28.17 -11.32
CA ARG A 41 36.02 28.39 -9.86
C ARG A 41 34.84 29.17 -9.29
N ARG A 42 34.27 28.70 -8.16
CA ARG A 42 33.19 29.36 -7.38
C ARG A 42 33.36 30.88 -7.19
N SER A 43 34.55 31.35 -6.84
CA SER A 43 34.83 32.79 -6.64
C SER A 43 34.84 33.65 -7.92
N LYS A 44 34.68 33.05 -9.11
CA LYS A 44 34.36 33.77 -10.35
C LYS A 44 32.87 33.94 -10.52
N LEU A 45 32.10 32.94 -10.12
CA LEU A 45 30.64 32.94 -10.14
C LEU A 45 30.11 34.06 -9.25
N GLU A 46 30.55 34.15 -7.99
CA GLU A 46 30.25 35.27 -7.06
C GLU A 46 30.46 36.64 -7.72
N LYS A 47 31.62 36.84 -8.34
CA LYS A 47 32.00 38.12 -8.98
C LYS A 47 31.20 38.43 -10.24
N VAL A 48 30.77 37.42 -10.99
CA VAL A 48 29.87 37.57 -12.14
C VAL A 48 28.46 37.89 -11.66
N SER A 49 27.95 37.15 -10.68
CA SER A 49 26.63 37.34 -10.08
C SER A 49 26.44 38.77 -9.54
N THR A 50 27.32 39.20 -8.62
CA THR A 50 27.27 40.57 -8.06
C THR A 50 27.48 41.65 -9.12
N TYR A 51 28.12 41.35 -10.25
CA TYR A 51 28.22 42.28 -11.37
C TYR A 51 26.95 42.33 -12.22
N LEU A 52 26.27 41.20 -12.44
CA LEU A 52 24.97 41.14 -13.11
C LEU A 52 23.91 41.93 -12.34
N VAL A 53 23.92 41.89 -11.00
CA VAL A 53 23.06 42.75 -10.16
C VAL A 53 23.29 44.22 -10.50
N LYS A 54 24.54 44.69 -10.40
CA LYS A 54 24.93 46.09 -10.65
C LYS A 54 24.64 46.53 -12.10
N ARG A 55 24.85 45.64 -13.07
CA ARG A 55 24.60 45.89 -14.48
C ARG A 55 23.11 46.01 -14.77
N THR A 56 22.30 45.08 -14.27
CA THR A 56 20.86 45.08 -14.49
C THR A 56 20.21 46.33 -13.90
N THR A 57 20.60 46.76 -12.69
CA THR A 57 20.12 48.05 -12.13
C THR A 57 20.43 49.25 -13.05
N VAL A 58 21.60 49.28 -13.70
CA VAL A 58 21.95 50.33 -14.67
C VAL A 58 21.11 50.23 -15.95
N ASP A 59 20.85 49.02 -16.45
CA ASP A 59 20.04 48.79 -17.64
C ASP A 59 18.54 49.07 -17.38
N LEU A 60 18.01 48.73 -16.20
CA LEU A 60 16.67 49.11 -15.72
C LEU A 60 16.52 50.64 -15.65
N ASN A 61 17.44 51.34 -14.98
CA ASN A 61 17.44 52.81 -14.87
C ASN A 61 17.55 53.50 -16.25
N ARG A 62 18.19 52.85 -17.22
CA ARG A 62 18.35 53.34 -18.60
C ARG A 62 17.30 52.80 -19.58
N ARG A 63 16.28 52.08 -19.08
CA ARG A 63 15.19 51.45 -19.84
C ARG A 63 15.69 50.64 -21.04
N ARG A 64 16.71 49.80 -20.82
CA ARG A 64 17.36 48.97 -21.86
C ARG A 64 16.80 47.55 -21.85
N VAL A 65 15.54 47.41 -22.28
CA VAL A 65 14.79 46.14 -22.26
C VAL A 65 15.56 44.99 -22.90
N GLY A 66 16.12 45.16 -24.10
CA GLY A 66 16.93 44.09 -24.71
C GLY A 66 18.23 43.76 -23.98
N ASN A 67 18.79 44.67 -23.16
CA ASN A 67 19.88 44.29 -22.28
C ASN A 67 19.36 43.45 -21.09
N VAL A 68 18.17 43.73 -20.58
CA VAL A 68 17.52 42.94 -19.51
C VAL A 68 17.21 41.52 -20.01
N ALA A 69 16.67 41.38 -21.23
CA ALA A 69 16.45 40.08 -21.88
C ALA A 69 17.76 39.26 -21.98
N VAL A 70 18.85 39.88 -22.46
CA VAL A 70 20.18 39.25 -22.48
C VAL A 70 20.65 38.85 -21.08
N THR A 71 20.42 39.65 -20.04
CA THR A 71 20.77 39.27 -18.66
C THR A 71 20.01 38.02 -18.22
N LEU A 72 18.70 37.95 -18.47
CA LEU A 72 17.87 36.79 -18.12
C LEU A 72 18.33 35.52 -18.84
N GLU A 73 18.52 35.57 -20.16
CA GLU A 73 19.06 34.41 -20.91
C GLU A 73 20.45 33.96 -20.39
N LEU A 74 21.31 34.90 -19.97
CA LEU A 74 22.59 34.56 -19.34
C LEU A 74 22.38 33.93 -17.96
N MET A 75 21.41 34.40 -17.17
CA MET A 75 21.07 33.82 -15.87
C MET A 75 20.56 32.39 -16.01
N THR A 76 19.61 32.10 -16.90
CA THR A 76 19.14 30.74 -17.21
C THR A 76 20.31 29.81 -17.56
N LYS A 77 21.19 30.25 -18.47
CA LYS A 77 22.36 29.47 -18.90
C LYS A 77 23.37 29.23 -17.78
N ILE A 78 23.57 30.21 -16.88
CA ILE A 78 24.44 30.07 -15.70
C ILE A 78 23.81 29.09 -14.68
N VAL A 79 22.50 29.16 -14.42
CA VAL A 79 21.81 28.22 -13.53
C VAL A 79 21.99 26.78 -14.00
N VAL A 80 21.69 26.51 -15.28
CA VAL A 80 21.80 25.16 -15.87
C VAL A 80 23.25 24.65 -15.87
N HIS A 81 24.23 25.49 -16.19
CA HIS A 81 25.63 25.09 -16.33
C HIS A 81 26.39 25.03 -14.98
N CYS A 82 25.89 25.71 -13.92
CA CYS A 82 26.55 25.78 -12.61
C CYS A 82 25.65 25.33 -11.45
N LYS A 83 24.69 24.42 -11.72
CA LYS A 83 23.71 23.91 -10.75
C LYS A 83 24.30 23.43 -9.41
N GLU A 84 25.46 22.76 -9.43
CA GLU A 84 26.17 22.29 -8.22
C GLU A 84 26.62 23.44 -7.28
N ASN A 85 26.60 24.68 -7.76
CA ASN A 85 26.97 25.88 -7.01
C ASN A 85 25.81 26.88 -6.95
N LEU A 86 24.55 26.47 -7.18
CA LEU A 86 23.39 27.36 -7.26
C LEU A 86 23.24 28.26 -6.02
N ASN A 87 23.48 27.67 -4.84
CA ASN A 87 23.41 28.31 -3.52
C ASN A 87 24.28 29.58 -3.40
N VAL A 88 25.26 29.76 -4.30
CA VAL A 88 26.22 30.89 -4.32
C VAL A 88 25.63 32.16 -4.97
N PHE A 89 24.65 32.02 -5.85
CA PHE A 89 24.16 33.11 -6.71
C PHE A 89 22.64 33.19 -6.85
N VAL A 90 21.90 32.17 -6.39
CA VAL A 90 20.43 32.15 -6.50
C VAL A 90 19.76 33.35 -5.84
N LYS A 91 20.29 33.86 -4.71
CA LYS A 91 19.77 35.05 -4.01
C LYS A 91 19.95 36.33 -4.83
N ASP A 92 21.13 36.54 -5.41
CA ASP A 92 21.40 37.62 -6.38
C ASP A 92 20.44 37.53 -7.58
N PHE A 93 20.19 36.33 -8.09
CA PHE A 93 19.35 36.11 -9.27
C PHE A 93 17.86 36.35 -8.98
N LEU A 94 17.34 35.86 -7.85
CA LEU A 94 16.00 36.19 -7.36
C LEU A 94 15.84 37.71 -7.16
N GLN A 95 16.84 38.39 -6.57
CA GLN A 95 16.82 39.84 -6.41
C GLN A 95 16.85 40.59 -7.75
N ILE A 96 17.58 40.09 -8.76
CA ILE A 96 17.54 40.65 -10.12
C ILE A 96 16.14 40.51 -10.72
N MET A 97 15.53 39.32 -10.69
CA MET A 97 14.19 39.10 -11.26
C MET A 97 13.11 39.90 -10.52
N LYS A 98 13.19 39.98 -9.19
CA LYS A 98 12.35 40.86 -8.36
C LYS A 98 12.49 42.34 -8.75
N ASN A 99 13.72 42.83 -8.97
CA ASN A 99 13.95 44.20 -9.43
C ASN A 99 13.41 44.47 -10.85
N ILE A 100 13.43 43.46 -11.72
CA ILE A 100 12.85 43.53 -13.07
C ILE A 100 11.32 43.65 -12.97
N LEU A 101 10.65 42.72 -12.27
CA LEU A 101 9.19 42.70 -12.11
C LEU A 101 8.64 43.84 -11.24
N SER A 102 9.49 44.50 -10.44
CA SER A 102 9.12 45.72 -9.70
C SER A 102 9.06 46.97 -10.60
N ASN A 103 9.52 46.88 -11.85
CA ASN A 103 9.58 48.01 -12.78
C ASN A 103 8.40 47.96 -13.76
N SER A 104 7.37 48.77 -13.50
CA SER A 104 6.16 48.86 -14.32
C SER A 104 6.39 49.17 -15.80
N ASN A 105 7.55 49.72 -16.19
CA ASN A 105 7.91 49.97 -17.59
C ASN A 105 8.26 48.68 -18.37
N ILE A 106 8.48 47.57 -17.67
CA ILE A 106 8.90 46.27 -18.24
C ILE A 106 7.80 45.23 -18.12
N ASN A 107 6.92 45.34 -17.11
CA ASN A 107 5.84 44.38 -16.87
C ASN A 107 4.81 44.26 -18.01
N ASN A 108 4.81 45.18 -18.96
CA ASN A 108 3.98 45.13 -20.17
C ASN A 108 4.61 44.31 -21.32
N ASP A 109 5.90 43.94 -21.21
CA ASP A 109 6.62 43.15 -22.22
C ASP A 109 6.56 41.67 -21.86
N VAL A 110 5.65 40.95 -22.51
CA VAL A 110 5.41 39.51 -22.31
C VAL A 110 6.71 38.72 -22.46
N SER A 111 7.56 39.04 -23.43
CA SER A 111 8.80 38.30 -23.68
C SER A 111 9.84 38.47 -22.58
N VAL A 112 9.81 39.57 -21.82
CA VAL A 112 10.67 39.69 -20.63
C VAL A 112 10.12 38.83 -19.49
N VAL A 113 8.79 38.77 -19.32
CA VAL A 113 8.18 37.94 -18.26
C VAL A 113 8.28 36.44 -18.58
N GLU A 114 8.23 36.05 -19.85
CA GLU A 114 8.58 34.70 -20.33
C GLU A 114 10.04 34.34 -19.96
N LEU A 115 11.00 35.23 -20.22
CA LEU A 115 12.41 35.00 -19.83
C LEU A 115 12.61 34.96 -18.30
N VAL A 116 11.84 35.73 -17.53
CA VAL A 116 11.80 35.63 -16.05
C VAL A 116 11.25 34.27 -15.63
N GLN A 117 10.18 33.78 -16.25
CA GLN A 117 9.61 32.46 -16.00
C GLN A 117 10.60 31.34 -16.36
N GLU A 118 11.23 31.39 -17.54
CA GLU A 118 12.25 30.40 -17.93
C GLU A 118 13.43 30.37 -16.95
N THR A 119 13.87 31.55 -16.49
CA THR A 119 14.92 31.65 -15.47
C THR A 119 14.46 31.04 -14.14
N PHE A 120 13.24 31.36 -13.69
CA PHE A 120 12.67 30.81 -12.45
C PHE A 120 12.47 29.30 -12.51
N CYS A 121 11.97 28.77 -13.63
CA CYS A 121 11.88 27.35 -13.94
C CYS A 121 13.23 26.65 -13.80
N SER A 122 14.28 27.25 -14.38
CA SER A 122 15.65 26.72 -14.29
C SER A 122 16.15 26.69 -12.84
N ILE A 123 15.80 27.69 -12.02
CA ILE A 123 16.13 27.73 -10.60
C ILE A 123 15.38 26.63 -9.85
N CYS A 124 14.05 26.58 -9.94
CA CYS A 124 13.21 25.63 -9.20
C CYS A 124 13.62 24.16 -9.44
N LYS A 125 13.92 23.80 -10.69
CA LYS A 125 14.42 22.46 -11.09
C LYS A 125 15.79 22.08 -10.51
N ASN A 126 16.58 23.03 -10.03
CA ASN A 126 17.95 22.82 -9.54
C ASN A 126 18.15 23.24 -8.08
N VAL A 127 17.13 23.79 -7.39
CA VAL A 127 17.21 24.14 -5.97
C VAL A 127 17.28 22.89 -5.12
N GLU A 128 18.33 22.81 -4.30
CA GLU A 128 18.49 21.81 -3.26
C GLU A 128 17.56 22.12 -2.08
N GLY A 129 16.86 21.11 -1.56
CA GLY A 129 15.90 21.28 -0.46
C GLY A 129 16.49 21.86 0.84
N ALA A 130 17.82 21.82 1.01
CA ALA A 130 18.53 22.44 2.12
C ALA A 130 18.37 23.97 2.16
N LEU A 131 18.27 24.65 1.02
CA LEU A 131 17.97 26.08 0.96
C LEU A 131 16.57 26.40 1.52
N CYS A 132 15.57 25.61 1.10
CA CYS A 132 14.17 25.80 1.52
C CYS A 132 13.94 25.56 3.02
N SER A 133 14.82 24.80 3.69
CA SER A 133 14.74 24.53 5.13
C SER A 133 15.72 25.35 5.99
N GLY A 134 16.84 25.80 5.43
CA GLY A 134 17.98 26.32 6.21
C GLY A 134 18.36 27.79 5.98
N ASP A 135 17.93 28.43 4.89
CA ASP A 135 18.29 29.82 4.56
C ASP A 135 17.04 30.71 4.53
N THR A 136 16.81 31.45 5.62
CA THR A 136 15.66 32.36 5.78
C THR A 136 15.68 33.52 4.79
N GLU A 137 16.85 34.00 4.36
CA GLU A 137 16.98 35.07 3.37
C GLU A 137 16.57 34.54 1.98
N PHE A 138 16.99 33.32 1.62
CA PHE A 138 16.53 32.67 0.40
C PHE A 138 15.01 32.45 0.40
N VAL A 139 14.44 31.95 1.51
CA VAL A 139 13.01 31.68 1.62
C VAL A 139 12.19 32.97 1.50
N GLN A 140 12.62 34.06 2.13
CA GLN A 140 12.00 35.38 1.96
C GLN A 140 12.09 35.89 0.51
N LEU A 141 13.26 35.85 -0.11
CA LEU A 141 13.44 36.28 -1.51
C LEU A 141 12.62 35.44 -2.49
N TYR A 142 12.50 34.13 -2.27
CA TYR A 142 11.66 33.24 -3.06
C TYR A 142 10.17 33.61 -2.91
N GLN A 143 9.71 33.82 -1.67
CA GLN A 143 8.32 34.20 -1.39
C GLN A 143 7.96 35.54 -2.07
N GLU A 144 8.74 36.60 -1.81
CA GLU A 144 8.50 37.93 -2.38
C GLU A 144 8.57 37.92 -3.91
N PHE A 145 9.48 37.13 -4.50
CA PHE A 145 9.56 36.96 -5.94
C PHE A 145 8.32 36.25 -6.50
N ALA A 146 7.90 35.13 -5.89
CA ALA A 146 6.74 34.37 -6.35
C ALA A 146 5.46 35.20 -6.26
N GLU A 147 5.19 35.84 -5.12
CA GLU A 147 4.04 36.73 -4.94
C GLU A 147 4.02 37.85 -6.02
N LEU A 148 5.18 38.45 -6.28
CA LEU A 148 5.32 39.49 -7.31
C LEU A 148 5.09 38.94 -8.73
N TYR A 149 5.60 37.75 -9.05
CA TYR A 149 5.40 37.09 -10.34
C TYR A 149 3.92 36.81 -10.59
N PHE A 150 3.25 36.13 -9.67
CA PHE A 150 1.81 35.83 -9.79
C PHE A 150 0.99 37.12 -9.89
N ARG A 151 1.28 38.14 -9.08
CA ARG A 151 0.60 39.44 -9.17
C ARG A 151 0.77 40.11 -10.54
N VAL A 152 2.01 40.20 -11.05
CA VAL A 152 2.26 40.85 -12.36
C VAL A 152 1.55 40.12 -13.49
N VAL A 153 1.59 38.79 -13.52
CA VAL A 153 0.94 38.01 -14.58
C VAL A 153 -0.60 38.09 -14.46
N ILE A 154 -1.17 38.08 -13.25
CA ILE A 154 -2.62 38.24 -13.03
C ILE A 154 -3.10 39.65 -13.40
N GLU A 155 -2.43 40.70 -12.93
CA GLU A 155 -2.93 42.08 -13.00
C GLU A 155 -2.56 42.80 -14.30
N MET A 156 -1.39 42.50 -14.90
CA MET A 156 -0.86 43.25 -16.06
C MET A 156 -0.93 42.47 -17.38
N LEU A 157 -0.68 41.15 -17.35
CA LEU A 157 -0.62 40.34 -18.58
C LEU A 157 -1.90 39.54 -18.87
N HIS A 158 -2.67 39.19 -17.83
CA HIS A 158 -3.85 38.34 -17.90
C HIS A 158 -3.61 36.99 -18.62
N ASN A 159 -2.41 36.43 -18.50
CA ASN A 159 -1.99 35.22 -19.22
C ASN A 159 -2.04 33.98 -18.30
N ASP A 160 -3.09 33.18 -18.44
CA ASP A 160 -3.29 31.94 -17.67
C ASP A 160 -2.19 30.89 -17.89
N ASP A 161 -1.58 30.82 -19.07
CA ASP A 161 -0.56 29.82 -19.37
C ASP A 161 0.76 30.13 -18.66
N LEU A 162 1.13 31.41 -18.53
CA LEU A 162 2.25 31.82 -17.67
C LEU A 162 1.98 31.50 -16.19
N LEU A 163 0.75 31.66 -15.70
CA LEU A 163 0.38 31.26 -14.33
C LEU A 163 0.51 29.75 -14.13
N LEU A 164 0.06 28.93 -15.10
CA LEU A 164 0.22 27.48 -15.07
C LEU A 164 1.69 27.06 -15.11
N MET A 165 2.54 27.73 -15.88
CA MET A 165 3.99 27.52 -15.87
C MET A 165 4.60 27.85 -14.50
N GLY A 166 4.23 28.99 -13.89
CA GLY A 166 4.66 29.34 -12.52
C GLY A 166 4.23 28.32 -11.46
N CYS A 167 3.04 27.72 -11.60
CA CYS A 167 2.60 26.61 -10.75
C CYS A 167 3.45 25.34 -10.97
N ILE A 168 3.76 25.00 -12.22
CA ILE A 168 4.68 23.89 -12.55
C ILE A 168 6.05 24.13 -11.92
N ASP A 169 6.56 25.36 -11.96
CA ASP A 169 7.85 25.73 -11.36
C ASP A 169 7.84 25.54 -9.84
N ILE A 170 6.81 26.02 -9.13
CA ILE A 170 6.60 25.76 -7.69
C ILE A 170 6.60 24.26 -7.40
N SER A 171 6.02 23.45 -8.28
CA SER A 171 5.94 21.99 -8.14
C SER A 171 7.29 21.28 -8.31
N TYR A 172 8.26 21.91 -8.99
CA TYR A 172 9.62 21.38 -9.15
C TYR A 172 10.57 21.75 -8.00
N THR A 173 10.25 22.76 -7.18
CA THR A 173 11.10 23.17 -6.06
C THR A 173 11.16 22.11 -4.96
N SER A 174 12.33 21.47 -4.81
CA SER A 174 12.62 20.42 -3.82
C SER A 174 12.28 20.85 -2.39
N ASN A 175 11.61 19.98 -1.63
CA ASN A 175 11.25 20.19 -0.20
C ASN A 175 10.43 21.45 0.11
N LEU A 176 9.84 22.13 -0.88
CA LEU A 176 9.02 23.32 -0.66
C LEU A 176 7.80 23.03 0.25
N ALA A 177 7.22 21.83 0.13
CA ALA A 177 6.10 21.37 0.97
C ALA A 177 6.43 21.30 2.47
N SER A 178 7.68 21.01 2.81
CA SER A 178 8.16 20.87 4.19
C SER A 178 8.57 22.22 4.80
N SER A 179 8.62 23.30 4.02
CA SER A 179 9.00 24.66 4.48
C SER A 179 7.77 25.49 4.88
N PRO A 180 7.56 25.82 6.18
CA PRO A 180 6.32 26.43 6.65
C PRO A 180 6.00 27.81 6.10
N GLN A 181 7.01 28.56 5.64
CA GLN A 181 6.81 29.93 5.11
C GLN A 181 6.29 29.92 3.68
N ILE A 182 6.67 28.93 2.86
CA ILE A 182 6.41 28.89 1.41
C ILE A 182 5.56 27.69 0.94
N ASN A 183 5.25 26.74 1.82
CA ASN A 183 4.40 25.59 1.47
C ASN A 183 2.97 25.97 1.02
N HIS A 184 2.49 27.17 1.39
CA HIS A 184 1.18 27.69 1.03
C HIS A 184 0.98 27.90 -0.49
N PHE A 185 2.08 28.05 -1.24
CA PHE A 185 2.03 28.14 -2.70
C PHE A 185 1.53 26.85 -3.36
N ILE A 186 1.72 25.68 -2.73
CA ILE A 186 1.24 24.39 -3.27
C ILE A 186 -0.30 24.33 -3.32
N PRO A 187 -1.05 24.48 -2.21
CA PRO A 187 -2.50 24.42 -2.26
C PRO A 187 -3.12 25.57 -3.07
N GLN A 188 -2.50 26.75 -3.10
CA GLN A 188 -2.94 27.85 -3.97
C GLN A 188 -2.80 27.47 -5.45
N SER A 189 -1.62 26.99 -5.85
CA SER A 189 -1.33 26.56 -7.23
C SER A 189 -2.24 25.41 -7.67
N VAL A 190 -2.40 24.38 -6.84
CA VAL A 190 -3.30 23.25 -7.14
C VAL A 190 -4.75 23.72 -7.29
N THR A 191 -5.21 24.66 -6.46
CA THR A 191 -6.57 25.24 -6.61
C THR A 191 -6.73 26.00 -7.93
N PHE A 192 -5.73 26.81 -8.32
CA PHE A 192 -5.74 27.52 -9.60
C PHE A 192 -5.70 26.56 -10.80
N VAL A 193 -4.81 25.58 -10.77
CA VAL A 193 -4.67 24.54 -11.81
C VAL A 193 -5.97 23.76 -11.97
N LEU A 194 -6.62 23.34 -10.87
CA LEU A 194 -7.91 22.66 -10.91
C LEU A 194 -9.01 23.53 -11.53
N GLN A 195 -9.07 24.82 -11.18
CA GLN A 195 -10.03 25.75 -11.75
C GLN A 195 -9.84 25.88 -13.28
N LYS A 196 -8.61 26.11 -13.74
CA LYS A 196 -8.30 26.23 -15.17
C LYS A 196 -8.47 24.91 -15.92
N PHE A 197 -8.20 23.77 -15.29
CA PHE A 197 -8.50 22.46 -15.84
C PHE A 197 -10.01 22.27 -16.06
N LEU A 198 -10.87 22.67 -15.10
CA LEU A 198 -12.33 22.62 -15.28
C LEU A 198 -12.84 23.55 -16.38
N ASP A 199 -12.26 24.75 -16.50
CA ASP A 199 -12.65 25.71 -17.53
C ASP A 199 -12.23 25.23 -18.93
N ARG A 200 -11.09 24.54 -19.06
CA ARG A 200 -10.64 23.87 -20.29
C ARG A 200 -11.35 22.53 -20.56
N ASN A 201 -11.84 21.85 -19.52
CA ASN A 201 -12.49 20.54 -19.61
C ASN A 201 -13.88 20.52 -18.93
N PRO A 202 -14.92 21.14 -19.52
CA PRO A 202 -16.24 21.29 -18.89
C PRO A 202 -16.93 19.99 -18.45
N ARG A 203 -16.52 18.83 -18.99
CA ARG A 203 -17.02 17.49 -18.60
C ARG A 203 -16.84 17.15 -17.11
N TYR A 204 -15.94 17.84 -16.41
CA TYR A 204 -15.71 17.68 -14.97
C TYR A 204 -16.36 18.76 -14.12
N LYS A 205 -16.99 19.77 -14.74
CA LYS A 205 -17.57 20.94 -14.07
C LYS A 205 -18.99 20.69 -13.55
N THR A 206 -19.71 19.74 -14.12
CA THR A 206 -21.00 19.29 -13.61
C THR A 206 -20.81 18.49 -12.31
N PRO A 207 -21.60 18.74 -11.26
CA PRO A 207 -21.56 17.92 -10.05
C PRO A 207 -22.04 16.50 -10.40
N HIS A 208 -21.22 15.49 -10.11
CA HIS A 208 -21.49 14.10 -10.45
C HIS A 208 -20.96 13.18 -9.36
N LEU A 209 -21.83 12.76 -8.44
CA LEU A 209 -21.48 11.94 -7.27
C LEU A 209 -22.05 10.53 -7.34
N ASP A 210 -23.25 10.37 -7.89
CA ASP A 210 -23.97 9.10 -7.82
C ASP A 210 -23.58 8.13 -8.96
N PRO A 211 -23.58 6.81 -8.71
CA PRO A 211 -23.59 5.82 -9.78
C PRO A 211 -24.85 5.98 -10.64
N GLU A 212 -24.68 5.89 -11.96
CA GLU A 212 -25.76 6.11 -12.92
C GLU A 212 -26.87 5.06 -12.74
N GLY A 213 -27.99 5.48 -12.15
CA GLY A 213 -29.29 4.91 -12.45
C GLY A 213 -29.80 5.53 -13.75
N ASP A 214 -29.90 4.73 -14.82
CA ASP A 214 -30.64 4.97 -16.05
C ASP A 214 -30.69 6.42 -16.60
N GLN A 215 -29.53 7.07 -16.73
CA GLN A 215 -29.42 8.14 -17.73
C GLN A 215 -29.19 7.51 -19.10
N VAL A 216 -30.26 7.55 -19.91
CA VAL A 216 -30.32 7.06 -21.29
C VAL A 216 -29.11 7.55 -22.09
N VAL A 217 -28.12 6.67 -22.23
CA VAL A 217 -27.00 6.88 -23.14
C VAL A 217 -27.59 6.99 -24.54
N TYR A 218 -27.58 8.21 -25.09
CA TYR A 218 -27.70 8.40 -26.53
C TYR A 218 -26.55 7.64 -27.18
N LYS A 219 -26.83 6.41 -27.63
CA LYS A 219 -25.88 5.49 -28.27
C LYS A 219 -25.40 6.09 -29.60
N ARG A 220 -24.47 7.04 -29.53
CA ARG A 220 -23.47 7.20 -30.58
C ARG A 220 -22.56 5.99 -30.49
N LEU A 221 -22.82 5.02 -31.36
CA LEU A 221 -21.98 3.86 -31.62
C LEU A 221 -20.65 4.30 -32.27
N SER A 222 -19.81 4.99 -31.49
CA SER A 222 -18.41 5.22 -31.83
C SER A 222 -17.59 4.00 -31.40
N ARG A 223 -17.25 3.21 -32.41
CA ARG A 223 -16.29 2.10 -32.45
C ARG A 223 -15.11 2.34 -31.48
N THR A 224 -14.83 1.34 -30.65
CA THR A 224 -13.76 1.32 -29.62
C THR A 224 -13.98 2.27 -28.44
N GLN A 225 -14.67 1.80 -27.40
CA GLN A 225 -14.57 2.39 -26.06
C GLN A 225 -13.20 2.08 -25.46
N THR A 226 -12.18 2.87 -25.82
CA THR A 226 -11.00 3.01 -24.97
C THR A 226 -11.44 3.58 -23.63
N ARG A 227 -11.08 2.91 -22.53
CA ARG A 227 -11.27 3.43 -21.15
C ARG A 227 -10.77 4.88 -21.10
N ASN A 228 -11.51 5.76 -20.44
CA ASN A 228 -11.10 7.17 -20.29
C ASN A 228 -9.66 7.23 -19.79
N ALA A 229 -8.77 7.87 -20.54
CA ALA A 229 -7.36 7.98 -20.16
C ALA A 229 -7.27 8.69 -18.80
N GLY A 230 -6.70 8.00 -17.80
CA GLY A 230 -6.31 8.61 -16.54
C GLY A 230 -5.19 9.63 -16.74
N LEU A 231 -4.87 10.39 -15.70
CA LEU A 231 -3.84 11.45 -15.78
C LEU A 231 -2.46 10.94 -16.24
N ASP A 232 -2.11 9.68 -15.94
CA ASP A 232 -0.93 8.96 -16.47
C ASP A 232 -0.93 8.80 -18.01
N GLY A 233 -2.11 8.70 -18.63
CA GLY A 233 -2.28 8.33 -20.04
C GLY A 233 -2.27 9.50 -21.04
N ILE A 234 -2.16 10.74 -20.56
CA ILE A 234 -2.17 11.97 -21.38
C ILE A 234 -0.74 12.56 -21.47
N ALA A 235 0.29 11.71 -21.37
CA ALA A 235 1.70 12.09 -21.43
C ALA A 235 2.20 12.26 -22.90
N ASP A 236 1.47 13.03 -23.71
CA ASP A 236 1.91 13.45 -25.04
C ASP A 236 2.50 14.86 -25.00
N ASP A 237 3.44 15.17 -25.90
CA ASP A 237 4.21 16.42 -25.86
C ASP A 237 3.30 17.65 -26.12
N GLY A 238 2.19 17.44 -26.84
CA GLY A 238 1.11 18.41 -27.06
C GLY A 238 0.04 18.52 -25.95
N ALA A 239 0.22 17.88 -24.79
CA ALA A 239 -0.76 17.95 -23.70
C ALA A 239 -0.95 19.37 -23.14
N ASP A 240 -2.20 19.70 -22.77
CA ASP A 240 -2.58 20.97 -22.15
C ASP A 240 -1.74 21.26 -20.88
N LEU A 241 -1.33 22.51 -20.70
CA LEU A 241 -0.55 22.95 -19.53
C LEU A 241 -1.27 22.68 -18.22
N SER A 242 -2.61 22.72 -18.20
CA SER A 242 -3.37 22.38 -16.99
C SER A 242 -3.22 20.89 -16.61
N VAL A 243 -3.08 19.99 -17.60
CA VAL A 243 -2.80 18.56 -17.40
C VAL A 243 -1.35 18.36 -16.95
N LYS A 244 -0.38 19.03 -17.58
CA LYS A 244 1.04 18.97 -17.18
C LYS A 244 1.25 19.47 -15.74
N ALA A 245 0.52 20.50 -15.32
CA ALA A 245 0.50 21.00 -13.95
C ALA A 245 -0.17 20.01 -12.96
N LEU A 246 -1.26 19.35 -13.34
CA LEU A 246 -1.83 18.27 -12.50
C LEU A 246 -0.83 17.10 -12.34
N GLN A 247 -0.14 16.70 -13.41
CA GLN A 247 0.89 15.66 -13.35
C GLN A 247 2.03 16.05 -12.40
N SER A 248 2.53 17.29 -12.43
CA SER A 248 3.65 17.69 -11.55
C SER A 248 3.32 17.61 -10.06
N TYR A 249 2.05 17.86 -9.67
CA TYR A 249 1.60 17.81 -8.27
C TYR A 249 1.13 16.42 -7.80
N PHE A 250 0.51 15.61 -8.67
CA PHE A 250 -0.09 14.34 -8.28
C PHE A 250 0.75 13.11 -8.67
N THR A 251 1.51 13.15 -9.76
CA THR A 251 2.40 12.07 -10.23
C THR A 251 3.77 12.16 -9.54
N THR A 252 3.78 12.35 -8.21
CA THR A 252 4.98 12.54 -7.40
C THR A 252 5.12 11.49 -6.30
N THR A 253 6.37 11.16 -5.95
CA THR A 253 6.73 10.32 -4.80
C THR A 253 6.94 11.13 -3.52
N GLU A 254 6.98 12.47 -3.60
CA GLU A 254 7.08 13.35 -2.42
C GLU A 254 5.77 13.35 -1.63
N THR A 255 5.75 12.65 -0.49
CA THR A 255 4.55 12.48 0.34
C THR A 255 3.99 13.79 0.86
N ASP A 256 4.84 14.77 1.18
CA ASP A 256 4.42 16.07 1.70
C ASP A 256 3.72 16.91 0.61
N LYS A 257 4.32 16.99 -0.57
CA LYS A 257 3.75 17.67 -1.75
C LYS A 257 2.43 17.01 -2.16
N LEU A 258 2.39 15.69 -2.24
CA LEU A 258 1.17 14.93 -2.54
C LEU A 258 0.09 15.17 -1.47
N THR A 259 0.44 15.19 -0.19
CA THR A 259 -0.51 15.41 0.91
C THR A 259 -1.13 16.81 0.87
N LEU A 260 -0.33 17.86 0.61
CA LEU A 260 -0.85 19.23 0.46
C LEU A 260 -1.71 19.37 -0.79
N SER A 261 -1.29 18.77 -1.91
CA SER A 261 -2.02 18.78 -3.18
C SER A 261 -3.36 18.05 -3.06
N LEU A 262 -3.39 16.89 -2.38
CA LEU A 262 -4.62 16.17 -2.08
C LEU A 262 -5.55 16.94 -1.15
N ARG A 263 -5.04 17.62 -0.11
CA ARG A 263 -5.89 18.47 0.74
C ARG A 263 -6.54 19.61 -0.06
N ALA A 264 -5.78 20.24 -0.98
CA ALA A 264 -6.32 21.27 -1.86
C ALA A 264 -7.39 20.71 -2.81
N LEU A 265 -7.14 19.56 -3.43
CA LEU A 265 -8.14 18.84 -4.24
C LEU A 265 -9.41 18.53 -3.43
N LEU A 266 -9.28 17.91 -2.27
CA LEU A 266 -10.43 17.51 -1.46
C LEU A 266 -11.23 18.70 -0.92
N HIS A 267 -10.59 19.84 -0.65
CA HIS A 267 -11.28 21.09 -0.34
C HIS A 267 -12.00 21.67 -1.58
N PHE A 268 -11.35 21.67 -2.74
CA PHE A 268 -11.95 22.10 -4.01
C PHE A 268 -13.17 21.24 -4.38
N MET A 269 -13.11 19.92 -4.14
CA MET A 269 -14.20 18.98 -4.38
C MET A 269 -15.41 19.16 -3.45
N GLN A 270 -15.28 19.83 -2.30
CA GLN A 270 -16.46 20.21 -1.51
C GLN A 270 -17.32 21.26 -2.23
N LYS A 271 -16.73 22.05 -3.12
CA LYS A 271 -17.42 23.07 -3.94
C LYS A 271 -17.79 22.55 -5.32
N ASN A 272 -16.93 21.71 -5.91
CA ASN A 272 -17.10 21.11 -7.24
C ASN A 272 -17.05 19.57 -7.15
N PRO A 273 -18.09 18.90 -6.63
CA PRO A 273 -18.06 17.46 -6.37
C PRO A 273 -18.21 16.63 -7.64
N ASN A 274 -17.13 16.02 -8.14
CA ASN A 274 -17.15 15.20 -9.35
C ASN A 274 -16.30 13.92 -9.21
N ARG A 275 -16.94 12.75 -9.19
CA ARG A 275 -16.28 11.44 -9.06
C ARG A 275 -15.28 11.16 -10.19
N ASN A 276 -15.61 11.58 -11.42
CA ASN A 276 -14.80 11.30 -12.60
C ASN A 276 -13.49 12.13 -12.56
N LEU A 277 -13.51 13.31 -11.93
CA LEU A 277 -12.33 14.13 -11.67
C LEU A 277 -11.42 13.47 -10.62
N LEU A 278 -12.01 12.95 -9.53
CA LEU A 278 -11.26 12.22 -8.51
C LEU A 278 -10.60 10.97 -9.10
N GLU A 279 -11.34 10.18 -9.88
CA GLU A 279 -10.80 9.00 -10.59
C GLU A 279 -9.69 9.41 -11.58
N PHE A 280 -9.89 10.47 -12.37
CA PHE A 280 -8.89 10.97 -13.31
C PHE A 280 -7.57 11.32 -12.62
N ILE A 281 -7.63 12.07 -11.51
CA ILE A 281 -6.44 12.47 -10.74
C ILE A 281 -5.84 11.28 -9.97
N CYS A 282 -6.66 10.43 -9.35
CA CYS A 282 -6.18 9.24 -8.63
C CYS A 282 -5.44 8.27 -9.55
N ASN A 283 -5.83 8.18 -10.82
CA ASN A 283 -5.06 7.42 -11.79
C ASN A 283 -3.65 7.98 -11.99
N GLY A 284 -3.44 9.30 -11.90
CA GLY A 284 -2.10 9.91 -11.98
C GLY A 284 -1.22 9.76 -10.74
N ILE A 285 -1.79 9.34 -9.61
CA ILE A 285 -1.04 9.14 -8.37
C ILE A 285 -0.33 7.78 -8.42
N PRO A 286 0.97 7.67 -8.04
CA PRO A 286 1.66 6.39 -7.99
C PRO A 286 0.87 5.36 -7.19
N VAL A 287 0.68 4.16 -7.74
CA VAL A 287 -0.22 3.11 -7.21
C VAL A 287 0.01 2.83 -5.71
N GLN A 288 1.26 2.91 -5.26
CA GLN A 288 1.67 2.69 -3.87
C GLN A 288 1.17 3.77 -2.88
N LEU A 289 0.82 4.97 -3.35
CA LEU A 289 0.45 6.13 -2.52
C LEU A 289 -1.06 6.45 -2.59
N ARG A 290 -1.82 5.78 -3.46
CA ARG A 290 -3.27 6.05 -3.65
C ARG A 290 -4.11 5.86 -2.37
N TYR A 291 -3.69 5.04 -1.42
CA TYR A 291 -4.38 4.88 -0.13
C TYR A 291 -4.44 6.18 0.69
N ILE A 292 -3.52 7.13 0.46
CA ILE A 292 -3.49 8.44 1.13
C ILE A 292 -4.76 9.23 0.80
N VAL A 293 -5.35 9.07 -0.39
CA VAL A 293 -6.60 9.74 -0.80
C VAL A 293 -7.75 9.32 0.13
N VAL A 294 -7.95 8.02 0.31
CA VAL A 294 -8.99 7.45 1.19
C VAL A 294 -8.75 7.86 2.65
N LEU A 295 -7.49 7.83 3.10
CA LEU A 295 -7.12 8.26 4.45
C LEU A 295 -7.43 9.74 4.72
N LEU A 296 -7.18 10.62 3.75
CA LEU A 296 -7.48 12.06 3.87
C LEU A 296 -8.98 12.35 3.79
N LEU A 297 -9.71 11.67 2.90
CA LEU A 297 -11.18 11.74 2.84
C LEU A 297 -11.80 11.32 4.19
N ILE A 298 -11.43 10.16 4.74
CA ILE A 298 -11.98 9.70 6.03
C ILE A 298 -11.57 10.62 7.19
N ARG A 299 -10.40 11.26 7.12
CA ARG A 299 -10.03 12.31 8.09
C ARG A 299 -10.93 13.55 7.99
N GLN A 300 -11.38 13.91 6.77
CA GLN A 300 -12.25 15.05 6.48
C GLN A 300 -13.67 14.89 7.06
N LEU A 301 -14.12 13.66 7.37
CA LEU A 301 -15.40 13.44 8.07
C LEU A 301 -15.47 14.12 9.45
N ASN A 302 -14.31 14.28 10.12
CA ASN A 302 -14.21 14.95 11.41
C ASN A 302 -14.04 16.48 11.30
N ASP A 303 -13.98 17.02 10.07
CA ASP A 303 -13.86 18.47 9.84
C ASP A 303 -15.24 19.13 9.77
N LYS A 304 -15.49 20.09 10.67
CA LYS A 304 -16.74 20.85 10.76
C LYS A 304 -17.02 21.71 9.52
N ALA A 305 -16.01 22.01 8.70
CA ALA A 305 -16.15 22.84 7.50
C ALA A 305 -16.63 22.06 6.25
N CYS A 306 -16.76 20.74 6.34
CA CYS A 306 -17.02 19.86 5.19
C CYS A 306 -18.41 19.22 5.24
N GLN A 307 -18.98 18.87 4.08
CA GLN A 307 -20.23 18.12 3.99
C GLN A 307 -19.93 16.62 4.00
N PRO A 308 -20.29 15.86 5.06
CA PRO A 308 -19.87 14.47 5.21
C PRO A 308 -20.40 13.56 4.09
N ILE A 309 -21.60 13.83 3.58
CA ILE A 309 -22.23 13.05 2.51
C ILE A 309 -21.40 13.12 1.21
N ILE A 310 -20.87 14.30 0.84
CA ILE A 310 -19.98 14.44 -0.33
C ILE A 310 -18.72 13.60 -0.11
N VAL A 311 -18.10 13.69 1.08
CA VAL A 311 -16.90 12.91 1.41
C VAL A 311 -17.15 11.41 1.31
N LEU A 312 -18.24 10.91 1.90
CA LEU A 312 -18.60 9.49 1.86
C LEU A 312 -18.91 9.02 0.42
N LYS A 313 -19.68 9.77 -0.37
CA LYS A 313 -19.94 9.45 -1.79
C LYS A 313 -18.65 9.43 -2.62
N LEU A 314 -17.70 10.32 -2.36
CA LEU A 314 -16.39 10.31 -3.02
C LEU A 314 -15.57 9.06 -2.63
N VAL A 315 -15.55 8.67 -1.34
CA VAL A 315 -14.92 7.42 -0.88
C VAL A 315 -15.55 6.20 -1.56
N SER A 316 -16.88 6.07 -1.52
CA SER A 316 -17.65 5.05 -2.23
C SER A 316 -17.27 4.96 -3.71
N SER A 317 -17.31 6.09 -4.43
CA SER A 317 -17.01 6.12 -5.86
C SER A 317 -15.61 5.62 -6.20
N LEU A 318 -14.61 5.94 -5.35
CA LEU A 318 -13.22 5.52 -5.55
C LEU A 318 -13.02 4.02 -5.21
N LEU A 319 -13.70 3.52 -4.18
CA LEU A 319 -13.67 2.10 -3.79
C LEU A 319 -14.32 1.21 -4.87
N VAL A 320 -15.42 1.65 -5.46
CA VAL A 320 -16.15 0.94 -6.52
C VAL A 320 -15.48 1.06 -7.90
N SER A 321 -14.80 2.17 -8.21
CA SER A 321 -14.09 2.39 -9.48
C SER A 321 -13.03 1.32 -9.81
N ASP A 322 -12.48 1.32 -11.02
CA ASP A 322 -11.36 0.43 -11.39
C ASP A 322 -10.02 0.80 -10.71
N VAL A 323 -9.94 1.91 -9.96
CA VAL A 323 -8.69 2.38 -9.36
C VAL A 323 -8.17 1.38 -8.33
N SER A 324 -6.94 0.91 -8.53
CA SER A 324 -6.22 0.05 -7.58
C SER A 324 -5.70 0.86 -6.40
N ILE A 325 -6.08 0.48 -5.18
CA ILE A 325 -5.69 1.13 -3.92
C ILE A 325 -4.86 0.14 -3.08
N VAL A 326 -3.56 0.06 -3.34
CA VAL A 326 -2.68 -0.88 -2.62
C VAL A 326 -2.36 -0.34 -1.22
N GLY A 327 -2.33 -1.22 -0.22
CA GLY A 327 -1.92 -0.86 1.15
C GLY A 327 -2.99 -0.19 2.01
N LEU A 328 -4.27 -0.26 1.63
CA LEU A 328 -5.36 0.27 2.43
C LEU A 328 -5.55 -0.55 3.73
N SER A 329 -5.46 0.10 4.91
CA SER A 329 -5.86 -0.52 6.17
C SER A 329 -7.39 -0.53 6.29
N VAL A 330 -8.01 -1.54 5.70
CA VAL A 330 -9.48 -1.70 5.61
C VAL A 330 -10.14 -1.58 6.98
N LEU A 331 -9.66 -2.33 7.98
CA LEU A 331 -10.25 -2.33 9.32
C LEU A 331 -10.12 -0.97 10.03
N ASP A 332 -9.04 -0.22 9.82
CA ASP A 332 -8.94 1.13 10.39
C ASP A 332 -9.90 2.12 9.71
N MET A 333 -10.14 1.96 8.41
CA MET A 333 -11.09 2.80 7.68
C MET A 333 -12.52 2.46 8.12
N MET A 334 -12.84 1.16 8.19
CA MET A 334 -14.12 0.65 8.69
C MET A 334 -14.42 1.16 10.11
N ARG A 335 -13.48 0.99 11.06
CA ARG A 335 -13.64 1.48 12.44
C ARG A 335 -13.89 2.99 12.51
N LYS A 336 -13.26 3.79 11.65
CA LYS A 336 -13.45 5.24 11.60
C LYS A 336 -14.83 5.62 11.04
N ILE A 337 -15.26 4.98 9.96
CA ILE A 337 -16.59 5.23 9.36
C ILE A 337 -17.69 4.78 10.32
N LEU A 338 -17.60 3.57 10.88
CA LEU A 338 -18.56 3.05 11.87
C LEU A 338 -18.62 3.93 13.11
N LYS A 339 -17.47 4.36 13.66
CA LYS A 339 -17.46 5.32 14.78
C LYS A 339 -18.21 6.62 14.42
N PHE A 340 -17.92 7.20 13.27
CA PHE A 340 -18.56 8.44 12.80
C PHE A 340 -20.08 8.28 12.59
N GLN A 341 -20.52 7.12 12.10
CA GLN A 341 -21.92 6.72 11.92
C GLN A 341 -22.65 6.66 13.27
N LEU A 342 -22.09 5.97 14.26
CA LEU A 342 -22.69 5.85 15.60
C LEU A 342 -22.71 7.20 16.34
N GLU A 343 -21.73 8.08 16.11
CA GLU A 343 -21.74 9.46 16.62
C GLU A 343 -22.81 10.37 15.95
N ASN A 344 -23.42 9.94 14.83
CA ASN A 344 -24.38 10.73 14.04
C ASN A 344 -25.74 10.03 13.82
N ILE A 345 -26.15 9.10 14.69
CA ILE A 345 -27.37 8.28 14.53
C ILE A 345 -28.64 9.10 14.25
N GLY A 346 -28.77 10.31 14.81
CA GLY A 346 -29.92 11.20 14.57
C GLY A 346 -29.99 11.84 13.17
N LYS A 347 -29.20 11.37 12.18
CA LYS A 347 -29.16 11.89 10.81
C LYS A 347 -29.20 10.74 9.79
N ASP A 348 -30.39 10.28 9.45
CA ASP A 348 -30.64 9.11 8.59
C ASP A 348 -29.83 9.10 7.29
N GLU A 349 -29.66 10.26 6.62
CA GLU A 349 -28.89 10.36 5.38
C GLU A 349 -27.40 10.04 5.58
N ILE A 350 -26.80 10.50 6.68
CA ILE A 350 -25.40 10.19 7.03
C ILE A 350 -25.30 8.71 7.42
N VAL A 351 -26.23 8.21 8.24
CA VAL A 351 -26.24 6.81 8.68
C VAL A 351 -26.35 5.86 7.49
N HIS A 352 -27.23 6.16 6.54
CA HIS A 352 -27.40 5.39 5.31
C HIS A 352 -26.14 5.44 4.43
N GLN A 353 -25.59 6.63 4.17
CA GLN A 353 -24.41 6.76 3.32
C GLN A 353 -23.16 6.12 3.96
N CYS A 354 -23.04 6.13 5.30
CA CYS A 354 -22.01 5.35 6.01
C CYS A 354 -22.14 3.85 5.75
N GLY A 355 -23.34 3.27 5.88
CA GLY A 355 -23.59 1.85 5.61
C GLY A 355 -23.28 1.45 4.17
N VAL A 356 -23.63 2.30 3.20
CA VAL A 356 -23.21 2.14 1.78
C VAL A 356 -21.69 2.16 1.67
N THR A 357 -21.01 3.13 2.28
CA THR A 357 -19.54 3.26 2.21
C THR A 357 -18.82 2.09 2.90
N LEU A 358 -19.37 1.55 3.99
CA LEU A 358 -18.87 0.35 4.67
C LEU A 358 -19.02 -0.90 3.79
N THR A 359 -20.09 -0.98 3.02
CA THR A 359 -20.32 -2.07 2.05
C THR A 359 -19.38 -1.95 0.85
N ASP A 360 -19.24 -0.75 0.28
CA ASP A 360 -18.31 -0.47 -0.83
C ASP A 360 -16.84 -0.70 -0.46
N LEU A 361 -16.49 -0.53 0.82
CA LEU A 361 -15.16 -0.86 1.34
C LEU A 361 -14.82 -2.35 1.21
N ASN A 362 -15.83 -3.22 1.20
CA ASN A 362 -15.67 -4.66 0.97
C ASN A 362 -15.82 -5.11 -0.50
N ASN A 363 -16.22 -4.20 -1.40
CA ASN A 363 -16.36 -4.50 -2.84
C ASN A 363 -15.06 -5.05 -3.47
N LYS A 364 -13.90 -4.64 -2.94
CA LYS A 364 -12.59 -5.21 -3.28
C LYS A 364 -12.01 -5.93 -2.07
N VAL A 365 -11.66 -7.20 -2.24
CA VAL A 365 -10.98 -8.00 -1.22
C VAL A 365 -9.47 -7.82 -1.32
N TYR A 366 -8.88 -7.08 -0.40
CA TYR A 366 -7.44 -6.77 -0.38
C TYR A 366 -6.60 -7.89 0.27
N TYR A 367 -7.19 -8.69 1.16
CA TYR A 367 -6.53 -9.82 1.82
C TYR A 367 -7.52 -10.94 2.20
N ARG A 368 -7.02 -12.17 2.36
CA ARG A 368 -7.85 -13.32 2.77
C ARG A 368 -8.33 -13.12 4.21
N GLY A 369 -9.64 -13.17 4.43
CA GLY A 369 -10.27 -12.95 5.73
C GLY A 369 -10.81 -11.53 5.95
N GLN A 370 -10.66 -10.61 5.00
CA GLN A 370 -11.20 -9.25 5.12
C GLN A 370 -12.69 -9.21 5.52
N THR A 371 -13.54 -9.97 4.81
CA THR A 371 -14.98 -10.00 5.08
C THR A 371 -15.31 -10.57 6.47
N SER A 372 -14.59 -11.62 6.90
CA SER A 372 -14.76 -12.17 8.25
C SER A 372 -14.29 -11.20 9.34
N ASP A 373 -13.18 -10.48 9.12
CA ASP A 373 -12.67 -9.50 10.08
C ASP A 373 -13.62 -8.31 10.22
N MET A 374 -14.20 -7.84 9.11
CA MET A 374 -15.20 -6.76 9.12
C MET A 374 -16.46 -7.19 9.89
N LEU A 375 -16.99 -8.38 9.61
CA LEU A 375 -18.13 -8.94 10.35
C LEU A 375 -17.80 -9.18 11.84
N TYR A 376 -16.57 -9.55 12.17
CA TYR A 376 -16.11 -9.69 13.54
C TYR A 376 -15.99 -8.34 14.28
N GLU A 377 -15.53 -7.27 13.62
CA GLU A 377 -15.54 -5.92 14.20
C GLU A 377 -16.97 -5.45 14.52
N PHE A 378 -17.96 -5.72 13.64
CA PHE A 378 -19.37 -5.47 13.95
C PHE A 378 -19.86 -6.30 15.16
N LEU A 379 -19.53 -7.59 15.22
CA LEU A 379 -19.87 -8.46 16.36
C LEU A 379 -19.29 -7.94 17.69
N LEU A 380 -18.03 -7.47 17.69
CA LEU A 380 -17.41 -6.87 18.86
C LEU A 380 -18.18 -5.63 19.34
N LYS A 381 -18.70 -4.81 18.41
CA LYS A 381 -19.54 -3.66 18.75
C LYS A 381 -20.89 -4.09 19.32
N LEU A 382 -21.60 -5.02 18.68
CA LEU A 382 -22.87 -5.58 19.17
C LEU A 382 -22.75 -6.17 20.58
N ARG A 383 -21.63 -6.83 20.89
CA ARG A 383 -21.35 -7.37 22.24
C ARG A 383 -21.03 -6.30 23.30
N SER A 384 -20.53 -5.14 22.88
CA SER A 384 -20.12 -4.05 23.78
C SER A 384 -21.22 -3.01 24.05
N THR A 385 -22.09 -2.79 23.08
CA THR A 385 -23.11 -1.75 23.06
C THR A 385 -24.39 -2.21 23.79
N LYS A 386 -25.06 -1.26 24.46
CA LYS A 386 -26.38 -1.46 25.08
C LYS A 386 -27.46 -0.53 24.50
N VAL A 387 -27.11 0.28 23.51
CA VAL A 387 -28.00 1.26 22.88
C VAL A 387 -28.74 0.58 21.74
N GLU A 388 -30.07 0.48 21.85
CA GLU A 388 -30.92 -0.21 20.88
C GLU A 388 -30.79 0.38 19.46
N ALA A 389 -30.70 1.72 19.34
CA ALA A 389 -30.50 2.39 18.06
C ALA A 389 -29.15 2.04 17.39
N GLU A 390 -28.06 1.90 18.16
CA GLU A 390 -26.77 1.45 17.63
C GLU A 390 -26.86 0.01 17.13
N ILE A 391 -27.54 -0.88 17.87
CA ILE A 391 -27.76 -2.28 17.48
C ILE A 391 -28.58 -2.35 16.17
N THR A 392 -29.65 -1.55 16.05
CA THR A 392 -30.46 -1.48 14.82
C THR A 392 -29.63 -1.03 13.60
N VAL A 393 -28.76 -0.02 13.77
CA VAL A 393 -27.88 0.45 12.69
C VAL A 393 -26.86 -0.63 12.29
N ILE A 394 -26.17 -1.22 13.26
CA ILE A 394 -25.15 -2.26 12.98
C ILE A 394 -25.78 -3.49 12.30
N ASN A 395 -26.96 -3.93 12.74
CA ASN A 395 -27.68 -5.03 12.10
C ASN A 395 -28.04 -4.71 10.64
N LYS A 396 -28.45 -3.47 10.35
CA LYS A 396 -28.71 -3.00 8.98
C LYS A 396 -27.44 -3.00 8.13
N ASP A 397 -26.30 -2.59 8.69
CA ASP A 397 -25.01 -2.60 7.99
C ASP A 397 -24.50 -4.02 7.71
N ILE A 398 -24.68 -4.95 8.66
CA ILE A 398 -24.38 -6.39 8.46
C ILE A 398 -25.24 -6.94 7.31
N HIS A 399 -26.54 -6.65 7.31
CA HIS A 399 -27.47 -7.09 6.27
C HIS A 399 -27.08 -6.56 4.89
N GLU A 400 -26.70 -5.28 4.77
CA GLU A 400 -26.28 -4.69 3.50
C GLU A 400 -24.94 -5.26 3.02
N LEU A 401 -23.96 -5.42 3.92
CA LEU A 401 -22.69 -6.06 3.62
C LEU A 401 -22.90 -7.47 3.05
N MET A 402 -23.78 -8.26 3.66
CA MET A 402 -24.07 -9.64 3.26
C MET A 402 -24.66 -9.79 1.87
N LYS A 403 -25.49 -8.84 1.39
CA LYS A 403 -26.09 -8.91 0.05
C LYS A 403 -25.04 -8.99 -1.06
N ASN A 404 -23.88 -8.37 -0.83
CA ASN A 404 -22.81 -8.24 -1.82
C ASN A 404 -21.70 -9.30 -1.66
N ILE A 405 -21.87 -10.29 -0.77
CA ILE A 405 -20.93 -11.41 -0.61
C ILE A 405 -21.29 -12.54 -1.58
N GLU A 406 -20.58 -12.64 -2.70
CA GLU A 406 -20.80 -13.70 -3.70
C GLU A 406 -20.24 -15.08 -3.29
N LYS A 407 -19.25 -15.13 -2.38
CA LYS A 407 -18.43 -16.32 -2.12
C LYS A 407 -18.37 -16.64 -0.63
N PRO A 408 -18.29 -17.93 -0.24
CA PRO A 408 -18.07 -18.31 1.15
C PRO A 408 -16.81 -17.68 1.72
N SER A 409 -16.93 -17.01 2.87
CA SER A 409 -15.87 -16.19 3.46
C SER A 409 -15.95 -16.03 4.98
N ILE A 410 -16.84 -16.75 5.68
CA ILE A 410 -16.94 -16.71 7.15
C ILE A 410 -16.79 -18.10 7.77
N SER A 411 -16.24 -18.17 8.99
CA SER A 411 -16.20 -19.42 9.74
C SER A 411 -17.57 -19.77 10.34
N LEU A 412 -17.79 -21.07 10.60
CA LEU A 412 -18.99 -21.53 11.30
C LEU A 412 -19.12 -20.91 12.70
N GLU A 413 -18.00 -20.67 13.39
CA GLU A 413 -17.96 -19.98 14.67
C GLU A 413 -18.50 -18.54 14.58
N LEU A 414 -18.02 -17.75 13.62
CA LEU A 414 -18.47 -16.37 13.42
C LEU A 414 -19.95 -16.30 13.05
N PHE A 415 -20.44 -17.26 12.23
CA PHE A 415 -21.86 -17.41 11.94
C PHE A 415 -22.69 -17.65 13.20
N LEU A 416 -22.29 -18.61 14.05
CA LEU A 416 -23.00 -18.96 15.29
C LEU A 416 -22.99 -17.82 16.31
N ASP A 417 -21.94 -17.01 16.33
CA ASP A 417 -21.81 -15.85 17.21
C ASP A 417 -22.62 -14.63 16.74
N LEU A 418 -22.87 -14.49 15.43
CA LEU A 418 -23.70 -13.43 14.84
C LEU A 418 -25.19 -13.79 14.78
N ALA A 419 -25.54 -15.07 14.58
CA ALA A 419 -26.92 -15.53 14.40
C ALA A 419 -27.92 -15.07 15.49
N PRO A 420 -27.56 -14.96 16.80
CA PRO A 420 -28.47 -14.45 17.83
C PRO A 420 -28.91 -12.98 17.65
N TYR A 421 -28.19 -12.20 16.83
CA TYR A 421 -28.49 -10.79 16.56
C TYR A 421 -29.25 -10.58 15.24
N ALA A 422 -29.33 -11.61 14.38
CA ALA A 422 -29.92 -11.53 13.05
C ALA A 422 -31.41 -11.89 13.04
N ALA A 423 -32.15 -11.42 12.03
CA ALA A 423 -33.54 -11.86 11.84
C ALA A 423 -33.61 -13.34 11.40
N LYS A 424 -34.67 -14.07 11.80
CA LYS A 424 -34.83 -15.50 11.47
C LYS A 424 -34.68 -15.80 9.96
N SER A 425 -35.20 -14.93 9.12
CA SER A 425 -35.12 -15.02 7.65
C SER A 425 -33.72 -14.73 7.06
N GLU A 426 -32.85 -14.06 7.82
CA GLU A 426 -31.48 -13.74 7.41
C GLU A 426 -30.49 -14.84 7.75
N ILE A 427 -30.70 -15.58 8.85
CA ILE A 427 -29.85 -16.70 9.29
C ILE A 427 -29.63 -17.71 8.15
N VAL A 428 -30.67 -17.99 7.35
CA VAL A 428 -30.59 -18.91 6.20
C VAL A 428 -29.69 -18.38 5.08
N ARG A 429 -29.57 -17.05 4.91
CA ARG A 429 -28.66 -16.39 3.97
C ARG A 429 -27.25 -16.28 4.54
N MET A 430 -27.12 -15.98 5.84
CA MET A 430 -25.84 -16.00 6.56
C MET A 430 -25.17 -17.37 6.45
N PHE A 431 -25.93 -18.46 6.41
CA PHE A 431 -25.35 -19.80 6.29
C PHE A 431 -24.75 -20.10 4.89
N ASP A 432 -25.22 -19.44 3.84
CA ASP A 432 -24.68 -19.65 2.48
C ASP A 432 -23.21 -19.23 2.41
N ILE A 433 -22.87 -18.10 3.02
CA ILE A 433 -21.52 -17.51 3.04
C ILE A 433 -20.53 -18.20 4.01
N VAL A 434 -20.95 -19.24 4.75
CA VAL A 434 -20.06 -20.01 5.65
C VAL A 434 -19.12 -20.92 4.83
N GLU A 435 -17.84 -20.98 5.17
CA GLU A 435 -16.87 -21.90 4.54
C GLU A 435 -17.23 -23.38 4.80
N GLU A 436 -16.89 -24.28 3.88
CA GLU A 436 -17.20 -25.71 4.01
C GLU A 436 -16.30 -26.47 5.01
N GLN A 437 -15.17 -25.87 5.41
CA GLN A 437 -14.23 -26.45 6.36
C GLN A 437 -14.57 -26.05 7.79
N VAL A 438 -14.66 -27.04 8.69
CA VAL A 438 -15.03 -26.84 10.09
C VAL A 438 -13.84 -27.08 11.02
N SER A 439 -13.49 -26.07 11.81
CA SER A 439 -12.41 -26.11 12.79
C SER A 439 -12.85 -26.77 14.11
N GLY A 440 -13.12 -28.07 14.09
CA GLY A 440 -13.46 -28.85 15.28
C GLY A 440 -14.97 -28.99 15.55
N GLY A 441 -15.35 -30.04 16.26
CA GLY A 441 -16.74 -30.52 16.24
C GLY A 441 -17.72 -29.89 17.24
N LEU A 442 -17.26 -29.05 18.19
CA LEU A 442 -18.11 -28.43 19.21
C LEU A 442 -19.11 -27.40 18.64
N TYR A 443 -18.89 -26.93 17.42
CA TYR A 443 -19.78 -25.96 16.76
C TYR A 443 -21.06 -26.61 16.22
N PHE A 444 -21.08 -27.92 15.97
CA PHE A 444 -22.28 -28.62 15.50
C PHE A 444 -23.39 -28.68 16.56
N SER A 445 -23.08 -28.87 17.84
CA SER A 445 -24.11 -28.86 18.90
C SER A 445 -24.78 -27.49 19.05
N LYS A 446 -24.01 -26.40 18.97
CA LYS A 446 -24.54 -25.02 18.89
C LYS A 446 -25.38 -24.79 17.63
N LEU A 447 -24.96 -25.32 16.49
CA LEU A 447 -25.69 -25.22 15.22
C LEU A 447 -27.05 -25.93 15.29
N TYR A 448 -27.11 -27.12 15.87
CA TYR A 448 -28.38 -27.83 16.07
C TYR A 448 -29.26 -27.14 17.12
N GLN A 449 -28.68 -26.56 18.18
CA GLN A 449 -29.43 -25.72 19.12
C GLN A 449 -30.07 -24.51 18.41
N LEU A 450 -29.33 -23.80 17.55
CA LEU A 450 -29.86 -22.70 16.74
C LEU A 450 -31.03 -23.15 15.84
N ILE A 451 -30.95 -24.34 15.24
CA ILE A 451 -32.06 -24.90 14.44
C ILE A 451 -33.28 -25.24 15.31
N ARG A 452 -33.08 -25.70 16.55
CA ARG A 452 -34.19 -25.90 17.53
C ARG A 452 -34.86 -24.58 17.91
N GLU A 453 -34.10 -23.51 18.09
CA GLU A 453 -34.61 -22.15 18.39
C GLU A 453 -35.38 -21.51 17.22
N LEU A 454 -35.11 -21.94 15.97
CA LEU A 454 -35.95 -21.59 14.82
C LEU A 454 -37.33 -22.28 14.87
N GLY A 455 -37.43 -23.47 15.46
CA GLY A 455 -38.69 -24.17 15.73
C GLY A 455 -39.35 -24.75 14.48
N SER A 456 -40.66 -24.55 14.34
CA SER A 456 -41.46 -24.97 13.18
C SER A 456 -41.37 -24.04 11.97
N ALA A 457 -40.55 -22.99 12.04
CA ALA A 457 -40.36 -22.05 10.94
C ALA A 457 -39.71 -22.76 9.72
N PRO A 458 -40.15 -22.49 8.47
CA PRO A 458 -39.60 -23.14 7.27
C PRO A 458 -38.08 -22.90 7.12
N GLU A 459 -37.56 -21.80 7.68
CA GLU A 459 -36.15 -21.50 7.79
C GLU A 459 -35.35 -22.60 8.50
N GLY A 460 -35.92 -23.26 9.52
CA GLY A 460 -35.26 -24.36 10.24
C GLY A 460 -35.07 -25.61 9.37
N GLN A 461 -36.05 -25.94 8.54
CA GLN A 461 -35.97 -27.03 7.58
C GLN A 461 -34.95 -26.73 6.48
N VAL A 462 -35.01 -25.52 5.89
CA VAL A 462 -34.07 -25.09 4.83
C VAL A 462 -32.63 -25.01 5.37
N LEU A 463 -32.44 -24.57 6.62
CA LEU A 463 -31.12 -24.56 7.24
C LEU A 463 -30.58 -25.98 7.43
N MET A 464 -31.41 -26.93 7.88
CA MET A 464 -31.00 -28.34 8.00
C MET A 464 -30.60 -28.94 6.64
N GLU A 465 -31.38 -28.71 5.58
CA GLU A 465 -31.05 -29.13 4.21
C GLU A 465 -29.68 -28.58 3.76
N LYS A 466 -29.44 -27.28 3.96
CA LYS A 466 -28.15 -26.64 3.63
C LYS A 466 -26.99 -27.21 4.46
N VAL A 467 -27.21 -27.53 5.74
CA VAL A 467 -26.21 -28.15 6.62
C VAL A 467 -25.81 -29.54 6.11
N PHE A 468 -26.76 -30.38 5.72
CA PHE A 468 -26.48 -31.68 5.09
C PHE A 468 -25.79 -31.52 3.73
N LYS A 469 -26.23 -30.59 2.89
CA LYS A 469 -25.61 -30.32 1.58
C LYS A 469 -24.14 -29.91 1.69
N LYS A 470 -23.80 -29.06 2.66
CA LYS A 470 -22.45 -28.51 2.88
C LYS A 470 -21.53 -29.50 3.62
N TYR A 471 -21.99 -30.08 4.73
CA TYR A 471 -21.12 -30.89 5.62
C TYR A 471 -21.33 -32.41 5.55
N LYS A 472 -22.37 -32.88 4.85
CA LYS A 472 -22.57 -34.29 4.44
C LYS A 472 -22.42 -35.29 5.60
N SER A 473 -21.41 -36.15 5.56
CA SER A 473 -21.14 -37.17 6.58
C SER A 473 -20.88 -36.58 7.98
N LEU A 474 -20.40 -35.34 8.08
CA LEU A 474 -20.23 -34.66 9.35
C LEU A 474 -21.58 -34.24 9.95
N ALA A 475 -22.51 -33.76 9.12
CA ALA A 475 -23.87 -33.46 9.56
C ALA A 475 -24.61 -34.74 10.00
N LEU A 476 -24.44 -35.84 9.26
CA LEU A 476 -25.01 -37.14 9.62
C LEU A 476 -24.49 -37.63 10.99
N LEU A 477 -23.17 -37.75 11.17
CA LEU A 477 -22.60 -38.36 12.38
C LEU A 477 -22.74 -37.45 13.61
N SER A 478 -22.54 -36.14 13.47
CA SER A 478 -22.69 -35.21 14.61
C SER A 478 -24.16 -34.99 14.99
N GLY A 479 -25.07 -34.98 14.02
CA GLY A 479 -26.51 -34.92 14.26
C GLY A 479 -27.03 -36.20 14.92
N LEU A 480 -26.58 -37.38 14.49
CA LEU A 480 -26.95 -38.66 15.11
C LEU A 480 -26.61 -38.67 16.61
N ASN A 481 -25.41 -38.21 16.98
CA ASN A 481 -25.03 -38.07 18.38
C ASN A 481 -25.88 -37.00 19.09
N TYR A 482 -25.97 -35.79 18.53
CA TYR A 482 -26.66 -34.67 19.18
C TYR A 482 -28.15 -34.95 19.43
N PHE A 483 -28.89 -35.40 18.41
CA PHE A 483 -30.34 -35.61 18.49
C PHE A 483 -30.74 -36.86 19.29
N THR A 484 -29.84 -37.83 19.48
CA THR A 484 -30.10 -38.99 20.36
C THR A 484 -29.77 -38.73 21.84
N GLU A 485 -28.90 -37.76 22.13
CA GLU A 485 -28.53 -37.40 23.51
C GLU A 485 -29.29 -36.18 24.07
N ASN A 486 -29.64 -35.20 23.23
CA ASN A 486 -30.10 -33.86 23.68
C ASN A 486 -31.59 -33.55 23.42
N VAL A 487 -32.35 -34.51 22.87
CA VAL A 487 -33.77 -34.34 22.55
C VAL A 487 -34.59 -35.49 23.13
N SER A 488 -35.42 -35.15 24.14
CA SER A 488 -36.27 -36.10 24.86
C SER A 488 -37.77 -35.94 24.54
N SER A 489 -38.11 -35.05 23.61
CA SER A 489 -39.48 -34.69 23.22
C SER A 489 -39.57 -34.47 21.71
N PRO A 490 -40.72 -34.74 21.07
CA PRO A 490 -40.90 -34.57 19.64
C PRO A 490 -40.81 -33.08 19.24
N GLU A 491 -39.71 -32.71 18.58
CA GLU A 491 -39.43 -31.35 18.11
C GLU A 491 -39.34 -31.31 16.57
N PRO A 492 -39.78 -30.23 15.88
CA PRO A 492 -39.68 -30.13 14.42
C PRO A 492 -38.25 -30.34 13.89
N ALA A 493 -37.24 -29.77 14.58
CA ALA A 493 -35.83 -29.90 14.23
C ALA A 493 -35.31 -31.35 14.23
N TYR A 494 -35.85 -32.20 15.11
CA TYR A 494 -35.53 -33.63 15.17
C TYR A 494 -36.01 -34.36 13.91
N TYR A 495 -37.26 -34.13 13.50
CA TYR A 495 -37.80 -34.71 12.27
C TYR A 495 -37.11 -34.16 11.02
N PHE A 496 -36.74 -32.88 11.00
CA PHE A 496 -35.94 -32.31 9.90
C PHE A 496 -34.58 -33.01 9.77
N TYR A 497 -33.88 -33.23 10.88
CA TYR A 497 -32.61 -33.97 10.87
C TYR A 497 -32.79 -35.39 10.32
N HIS A 498 -33.75 -36.16 10.82
CA HIS A 498 -33.93 -37.55 10.40
C HIS A 498 -34.41 -37.66 8.94
N LEU A 499 -35.20 -36.70 8.44
CA LEU A 499 -35.64 -36.65 7.04
C LEU A 499 -34.46 -36.40 6.09
N GLU A 500 -33.58 -35.45 6.41
CA GLU A 500 -32.37 -35.19 5.60
C GLU A 500 -31.32 -36.30 5.75
N ALA A 501 -31.24 -36.96 6.91
CA ALA A 501 -30.42 -38.16 7.10
C ALA A 501 -30.88 -39.31 6.20
N ALA A 502 -32.19 -39.59 6.12
CA ALA A 502 -32.74 -40.63 5.25
C ALA A 502 -32.49 -40.33 3.76
N LYS A 503 -32.69 -39.07 3.33
CA LYS A 503 -32.34 -38.62 1.96
C LYS A 503 -30.85 -38.75 1.66
N TYR A 504 -29.96 -38.41 2.60
CA TYR A 504 -28.52 -38.48 2.40
C TYR A 504 -28.00 -39.94 2.36
N LEU A 505 -28.69 -40.87 3.02
CA LEU A 505 -28.39 -42.29 3.00
C LEU A 505 -29.05 -43.06 1.84
N ASP A 506 -29.95 -42.42 1.08
CA ASP A 506 -30.76 -43.03 0.01
C ASP A 506 -31.65 -44.20 0.49
N LEU A 507 -32.23 -44.03 1.70
CA LEU A 507 -33.05 -45.04 2.39
C LEU A 507 -34.53 -44.62 2.45
N GLU A 508 -35.32 -45.10 1.49
CA GLU A 508 -36.77 -44.81 1.40
C GLU A 508 -37.60 -45.44 2.54
N ASP A 509 -37.15 -46.56 3.10
CA ASP A 509 -37.74 -47.20 4.28
C ASP A 509 -37.53 -46.36 5.55
N TYR A 510 -36.34 -45.78 5.72
CA TYR A 510 -36.05 -44.83 6.79
C TYR A 510 -36.90 -43.57 6.64
N LYS A 511 -36.95 -42.98 5.43
CA LYS A 511 -37.76 -41.80 5.13
C LYS A 511 -39.25 -42.03 5.44
N SER A 512 -39.79 -43.17 5.02
CA SER A 512 -41.18 -43.55 5.31
C SER A 512 -41.44 -43.67 6.82
N GLN A 513 -40.49 -44.21 7.59
CA GLN A 513 -40.62 -44.28 9.05
C GLN A 513 -40.51 -42.90 9.72
N VAL A 514 -39.70 -41.97 9.19
CA VAL A 514 -39.64 -40.57 9.68
C VAL A 514 -40.99 -39.87 9.48
N GLU A 515 -41.61 -40.02 8.31
CA GLU A 515 -42.92 -39.41 8.02
C GLU A 515 -44.01 -39.95 8.95
N TYR A 516 -44.09 -41.28 9.12
CA TYR A 516 -44.99 -41.93 10.09
C TYR A 516 -44.78 -41.45 11.53
N LYS A 517 -43.53 -41.40 12.02
CA LYS A 517 -43.23 -40.96 13.39
C LYS A 517 -43.51 -39.47 13.59
N ARG A 518 -43.32 -38.63 12.55
CA ARG A 518 -43.69 -37.20 12.58
C ARG A 518 -45.20 -36.98 12.68
N GLU A 519 -46.00 -37.80 12.01
CA GLU A 519 -47.47 -37.70 12.06
C GLU A 519 -48.06 -38.13 13.41
N ASN A 520 -47.46 -39.14 14.06
CA ASN A 520 -47.89 -39.63 15.36
C ASN A 520 -47.26 -38.89 16.56
N GLY A 521 -46.22 -38.07 16.35
CA GLY A 521 -45.47 -37.43 17.43
C GLY A 521 -44.50 -38.36 18.16
N ASP A 522 -44.11 -39.46 17.53
CA ASP A 522 -43.21 -40.48 18.08
C ASP A 522 -41.72 -40.14 17.83
N MET A 523 -40.85 -40.67 18.69
CA MET A 523 -39.39 -40.58 18.57
C MET A 523 -38.80 -41.92 18.11
N PHE A 524 -37.60 -41.93 17.52
CA PHE A 524 -36.85 -43.16 17.25
C PHE A 524 -36.20 -43.69 18.54
N SER A 525 -36.32 -45.00 18.78
CA SER A 525 -35.51 -45.70 19.76
C SER A 525 -34.07 -45.86 19.24
N LYS A 526 -33.11 -46.14 20.14
CA LYS A 526 -31.74 -46.46 19.70
C LYS A 526 -31.71 -47.72 18.83
N ASP A 527 -32.56 -48.70 19.13
CA ASP A 527 -32.65 -49.95 18.39
C ASP A 527 -33.27 -49.74 16.99
N ASP A 528 -34.25 -48.84 16.86
CA ASP A 528 -34.81 -48.43 15.56
C ASP A 528 -33.70 -47.88 14.66
N LEU A 529 -32.86 -47.00 15.20
CA LEU A 529 -31.76 -46.38 14.47
C LEU A 529 -30.65 -47.39 14.13
N ILE A 530 -30.32 -48.32 15.03
CA ILE A 530 -29.30 -49.34 14.78
C ILE A 530 -29.61 -50.17 13.53
N ASN A 531 -30.88 -50.45 13.24
CA ASN A 531 -31.27 -51.17 12.02
C ASN A 531 -30.75 -50.47 10.74
N TYR A 532 -30.87 -49.14 10.66
CA TYR A 532 -30.41 -48.33 9.52
C TYR A 532 -28.88 -48.16 9.45
N TYR A 533 -28.13 -48.55 10.49
CA TYR A 533 -26.67 -48.54 10.54
C TYR A 533 -26.06 -49.95 10.72
N SER A 534 -26.85 -51.00 10.46
CA SER A 534 -26.44 -52.40 10.65
C SER A 534 -25.61 -52.95 9.48
N ASP A 535 -26.09 -52.77 8.24
CA ASP A 535 -25.42 -53.27 7.03
C ASP A 535 -24.46 -52.23 6.43
N SER A 536 -23.20 -52.64 6.21
CA SER A 536 -22.18 -51.83 5.54
C SER A 536 -22.28 -51.79 4.01
N GLY A 537 -23.09 -52.67 3.40
CA GLY A 537 -23.40 -52.62 1.97
C GLY A 537 -24.42 -51.53 1.64
N SER A 538 -25.52 -51.50 2.39
CA SER A 538 -26.63 -50.56 2.24
C SER A 538 -26.30 -49.15 2.77
N ASN A 539 -25.49 -49.05 3.84
CA ASN A 539 -25.08 -47.77 4.40
C ASN A 539 -23.56 -47.71 4.66
N LYS A 540 -22.87 -46.82 3.93
CA LYS A 540 -21.41 -46.62 4.01
C LYS A 540 -20.93 -46.17 5.40
N PHE A 541 -21.81 -45.56 6.20
CA PHE A 541 -21.51 -45.01 7.51
C PHE A 541 -21.90 -45.94 8.68
N SER A 542 -22.50 -47.10 8.41
CA SER A 542 -22.96 -48.10 9.38
C SER A 542 -22.00 -48.36 10.55
N LYS A 543 -20.70 -48.54 10.27
CA LYS A 543 -19.69 -48.78 11.32
C LYS A 543 -19.51 -47.58 12.26
N LYS A 544 -19.41 -46.35 11.75
CA LYS A 544 -19.27 -45.13 12.58
C LYS A 544 -20.60 -44.80 13.28
N GLY A 545 -21.75 -44.98 12.62
CA GLY A 545 -23.08 -44.74 13.21
C GLY A 545 -23.43 -45.70 14.34
N THR A 546 -23.22 -47.01 14.16
CA THR A 546 -23.43 -48.01 15.21
C THR A 546 -22.48 -47.79 16.39
N GLN A 547 -21.22 -47.38 16.15
CA GLN A 547 -20.29 -47.03 17.21
C GLN A 547 -20.81 -45.87 18.09
N ILE A 548 -21.41 -44.84 17.49
CA ILE A 548 -22.03 -43.70 18.19
C ILE A 548 -23.29 -44.14 18.96
N LEU A 549 -24.15 -44.96 18.35
CA LEU A 549 -25.39 -45.43 18.98
C LEU A 549 -25.13 -46.34 20.19
N MET A 550 -24.11 -47.20 20.09
CA MET A 550 -23.71 -48.14 21.15
C MET A 550 -22.81 -47.53 22.22
N SER A 551 -22.10 -46.43 21.96
CA SER A 551 -21.29 -45.76 22.98
C SER A 551 -22.18 -45.12 24.04
N GLN A 552 -22.24 -45.73 25.23
CA GLN A 552 -22.76 -45.08 26.42
C GLN A 552 -21.63 -44.30 27.10
N ASN A 553 -21.88 -43.02 27.39
CA ASN A 553 -21.03 -42.03 28.09
C ASN A 553 -20.04 -41.22 27.22
N ASN A 554 -20.42 -39.97 26.90
CA ASN A 554 -19.65 -38.71 27.03
C ASN A 554 -18.20 -38.60 26.48
N GLN A 555 -17.66 -39.58 25.76
CA GLN A 555 -16.24 -39.62 25.36
C GLN A 555 -15.97 -39.65 23.85
N ILE A 556 -16.99 -39.73 23.00
CA ILE A 556 -16.79 -39.47 21.57
C ILE A 556 -16.80 -37.97 21.37
N SER A 557 -15.61 -37.36 21.30
CA SER A 557 -15.53 -35.98 20.82
C SER A 557 -15.99 -35.97 19.38
N THR A 558 -16.78 -34.99 18.98
CA THR A 558 -17.05 -34.71 17.57
C THR A 558 -15.76 -34.38 16.79
N THR A 559 -14.66 -34.12 17.51
CA THR A 559 -13.29 -34.04 16.99
C THR A 559 -12.70 -35.41 16.58
N ASP A 560 -13.04 -36.50 17.28
CA ASP A 560 -12.59 -37.85 16.93
C ASP A 560 -13.26 -38.34 15.65
N LEU A 561 -14.54 -37.96 15.45
CA LEU A 561 -15.31 -38.21 14.22
C LEU A 561 -14.70 -37.56 12.96
N LEU A 562 -13.90 -36.48 13.14
CA LEU A 562 -13.18 -35.78 12.07
C LEU A 562 -11.84 -36.46 11.70
N SER A 563 -11.37 -37.44 12.46
CA SER A 563 -10.06 -38.06 12.25
C SER A 563 -10.12 -39.31 11.36
N ASP A 564 -9.72 -39.19 10.10
CA ASP A 564 -9.45 -40.34 9.23
C ASP A 564 -8.03 -40.87 9.47
N ASN A 565 -7.82 -41.52 10.63
CA ASN A 565 -6.62 -42.30 10.88
C ASN A 565 -6.86 -43.78 10.56
N THR A 566 -6.00 -44.33 9.71
CA THR A 566 -6.05 -45.72 9.27
C THR A 566 -5.99 -46.69 10.43
N ILE A 567 -6.88 -47.69 10.38
CA ILE A 567 -7.02 -48.82 11.29
C ILE A 567 -5.66 -49.39 11.71
N ARG A 568 -5.37 -49.37 13.02
CA ARG A 568 -4.54 -50.40 13.66
C ARG A 568 -5.41 -51.23 14.60
N THR A 569 -5.87 -52.36 14.08
CA THR A 569 -6.47 -53.43 14.88
C THR A 569 -5.42 -54.03 15.81
N ASN A 570 -5.55 -53.77 17.11
CA ASN A 570 -5.04 -54.71 18.12
C ASN A 570 -6.20 -55.63 18.51
N SER A 571 -6.34 -56.73 17.79
CA SER A 571 -7.21 -57.84 18.18
C SER A 571 -6.67 -58.47 19.46
N LEU A 572 -7.47 -58.52 20.53
CA LEU A 572 -7.18 -59.41 21.66
C LEU A 572 -7.32 -60.86 21.18
N SER A 573 -6.22 -61.59 21.13
CA SER A 573 -6.23 -63.05 21.01
C SER A 573 -6.45 -63.66 22.40
N VAL A 574 -7.58 -64.33 22.59
CA VAL A 574 -7.83 -65.18 23.77
C VAL A 574 -6.95 -66.44 23.67
N THR A 575 -6.18 -66.72 24.72
CA THR A 575 -5.59 -68.04 24.99
C THR A 575 -5.77 -68.40 26.46
N GLN A 576 -6.01 -69.68 26.72
CA GLN A 576 -6.54 -70.22 27.98
C GLN A 576 -5.54 -70.31 29.16
N GLU A 577 -6.15 -70.30 30.35
CA GLU A 577 -5.86 -71.16 31.52
C GLU A 577 -4.71 -70.90 32.52
N SER A 578 -5.03 -71.35 33.75
CA SER A 578 -4.16 -71.71 34.89
C SER A 578 -3.71 -70.64 35.91
N SER A 579 -4.65 -70.31 36.81
CA SER A 579 -4.59 -70.62 38.27
C SER A 579 -3.57 -69.96 39.24
N ILE A 580 -4.00 -69.96 40.52
CA ILE A 580 -3.26 -69.81 41.80
C ILE A 580 -3.22 -68.38 42.40
N ASP A 581 -3.97 -68.23 43.52
CA ASP A 581 -3.63 -67.68 44.85
C ASP A 581 -2.43 -66.72 45.04
N ALA A 582 -2.37 -65.88 46.08
CA ALA A 582 -3.32 -65.27 47.02
C ALA A 582 -2.49 -64.34 47.97
N LEU A 583 -3.15 -63.67 48.93
CA LEU A 583 -2.55 -62.88 50.04
C LEU A 583 -1.74 -61.62 49.63
N ALA A 584 -1.43 -60.69 50.55
CA ALA A 584 -2.18 -60.09 51.67
C ALA A 584 -1.32 -58.98 52.34
N ALA A 585 -1.99 -58.08 53.06
CA ALA A 585 -1.52 -57.42 54.29
C ALA A 585 -0.38 -56.35 54.29
N ALA A 586 -0.79 -55.16 54.73
CA ALA A 586 -0.29 -54.42 55.90
C ALA A 586 0.95 -53.49 55.83
N ASN A 587 0.64 -52.17 55.76
CA ASN A 587 0.99 -51.11 56.73
C ASN A 587 2.21 -51.27 57.67
N THR A 588 3.14 -50.29 57.64
CA THR A 588 3.61 -49.40 58.75
C THR A 588 4.81 -48.54 58.26
N VAL A 589 4.84 -47.19 58.26
CA VAL A 589 4.90 -46.16 59.34
C VAL A 589 6.34 -45.61 59.63
N VAL A 590 6.61 -44.40 59.09
CA VAL A 590 7.32 -43.23 59.69
C VAL A 590 8.86 -42.99 59.57
N ASN A 591 9.20 -41.79 58.99
CA ASN A 591 10.39 -40.90 59.13
C ASN A 591 11.82 -41.42 58.80
N LYS A 592 12.65 -40.77 57.97
CA LYS A 592 13.09 -39.34 57.99
C LYS A 592 13.89 -38.98 56.70
N ASN A 593 13.85 -37.70 56.28
CA ASN A 593 14.70 -37.10 55.23
C ASN A 593 16.11 -36.72 55.75
N PRO A 594 17.08 -36.25 54.90
CA PRO A 594 17.13 -36.23 53.42
C PRO A 594 18.45 -36.76 52.80
N ASN A 595 18.41 -37.22 51.54
CA ASN A 595 19.26 -36.67 50.44
C ASN A 595 19.05 -37.38 49.08
N GLU A 596 19.22 -36.59 48.03
CA GLU A 596 19.56 -36.95 46.64
C GLU A 596 18.64 -37.85 45.78
N ASN A 597 18.08 -37.20 44.76
CA ASN A 597 18.05 -37.59 43.33
C ASN A 597 17.32 -38.86 42.86
N TYR A 598 16.47 -38.61 41.84
CA TYR A 598 16.00 -39.46 40.72
C TYR A 598 14.49 -39.77 40.63
N THR A 599 13.84 -39.05 39.71
CA THR A 599 12.86 -39.52 38.70
C THR A 599 11.44 -40.01 39.08
N VAL A 600 10.54 -39.82 38.09
CA VAL A 600 9.24 -40.48 37.84
C VAL A 600 7.95 -39.81 38.38
N ALA A 601 7.24 -39.19 37.43
CA ALA A 601 5.78 -39.10 37.16
C ALA A 601 4.70 -38.88 38.26
N LEU A 602 3.75 -38.00 37.86
CA LEU A 602 2.28 -38.13 37.88
C LEU A 602 1.44 -37.20 38.82
N ASN A 603 0.63 -36.36 38.16
CA ASN A 603 -0.69 -35.79 38.50
C ASN A 603 -1.02 -35.18 39.88
N GLY A 604 -1.54 -33.93 39.86
CA GLY A 604 -2.14 -33.26 41.03
C GLY A 604 -2.85 -31.93 40.70
N LEU A 605 -4.13 -32.03 40.31
CA LEU A 605 -5.14 -30.98 40.06
C LEU A 605 -5.01 -29.63 40.84
N ALA A 606 -5.17 -28.49 40.14
CA ALA A 606 -6.36 -27.60 40.25
C ALA A 606 -6.18 -26.26 39.49
N ASN A 607 -7.23 -25.82 38.77
CA ASN A 607 -7.61 -24.45 38.33
C ASN A 607 -6.52 -23.41 37.94
N GLY A 608 -6.61 -22.66 36.84
CA GLY A 608 -7.67 -22.50 35.84
C GLY A 608 -7.51 -21.15 35.13
N ARG A 609 -7.83 -21.07 33.82
CA ARG A 609 -7.54 -19.96 32.88
C ARG A 609 -6.07 -19.74 32.54
N PHE A 610 -5.63 -20.34 31.43
CA PHE A 610 -4.80 -19.64 30.44
C PHE A 610 -5.08 -20.20 29.04
N THR A 611 -5.18 -19.26 28.12
CA THR A 611 -5.19 -19.34 26.67
C THR A 611 -4.10 -20.26 26.08
N ASP A 612 -4.47 -21.22 25.23
CA ASP A 612 -3.50 -22.08 24.54
C ASP A 612 -2.84 -21.37 23.34
N LEU A 613 -1.75 -20.66 23.66
CA LEU A 613 -0.70 -20.28 22.71
C LEU A 613 0.46 -21.27 22.80
N ARG A 614 0.50 -22.28 21.91
CA ARG A 614 1.66 -23.10 21.44
C ARG A 614 1.12 -24.36 20.75
N SER A 615 1.77 -25.02 19.77
CA SER A 615 3.01 -24.75 19.02
C SER A 615 3.05 -25.78 17.87
N TRP A 616 3.09 -25.43 16.58
CA TRP A 616 4.31 -25.03 15.85
C TRP A 616 5.59 -25.86 16.10
N LYS A 617 5.47 -27.13 16.51
CA LYS A 617 6.58 -28.11 16.56
C LYS A 617 6.18 -29.53 16.12
N SER A 618 5.64 -29.69 14.91
CA SER A 618 5.59 -31.01 14.24
C SER A 618 5.61 -30.94 12.70
N LEU A 619 6.54 -30.16 12.16
CA LEU A 619 6.91 -30.21 10.74
C LEU A 619 8.44 -30.18 10.63
N ARG A 620 9.06 -31.35 10.85
CA ARG A 620 10.48 -31.54 10.54
C ARG A 620 10.57 -32.05 9.10
N ASN A 621 10.68 -31.13 8.15
CA ASN A 621 10.86 -31.45 6.73
C ASN A 621 12.09 -32.35 6.55
N ALA A 622 11.88 -33.57 6.08
CA ALA A 622 12.96 -34.40 5.58
C ALA A 622 13.31 -33.94 4.16
N ALA A 623 14.57 -33.63 3.90
CA ALA A 623 15.04 -33.33 2.55
C ALA A 623 15.01 -34.62 1.69
N PRO A 624 14.60 -34.55 0.41
CA PRO A 624 14.57 -35.71 -0.48
C PRO A 624 15.99 -36.23 -0.77
N LYS A 625 16.14 -37.53 -1.02
CA LYS A 625 17.44 -38.15 -1.31
C LYS A 625 17.75 -38.11 -2.81
N VAL A 626 19.04 -38.10 -3.13
CA VAL A 626 19.55 -38.00 -4.51
C VAL A 626 19.07 -39.16 -5.41
N ASP A 627 18.79 -40.33 -4.83
CA ASP A 627 18.28 -41.49 -5.58
C ASP A 627 16.83 -41.32 -6.06
N ASP A 628 16.00 -40.53 -5.37
CA ASP A 628 14.62 -40.25 -5.76
C ASP A 628 14.59 -39.38 -7.03
N LEU A 629 15.57 -38.48 -7.20
CA LEU A 629 15.74 -37.63 -8.38
C LEU A 629 16.26 -38.43 -9.59
N LYS A 630 17.16 -39.40 -9.39
CA LYS A 630 17.68 -40.25 -10.48
C LYS A 630 16.60 -41.13 -11.12
N ARG A 631 15.60 -41.57 -10.36
CA ARG A 631 14.48 -42.38 -10.88
C ARG A 631 13.50 -41.59 -11.75
N ALA A 632 13.46 -40.26 -11.61
CA ALA A 632 12.55 -39.39 -12.37
C ALA A 632 13.09 -38.95 -13.75
N MET A 633 14.40 -39.07 -14.00
CA MET A 633 15.03 -38.59 -15.25
C MET A 633 15.18 -39.65 -16.35
N GLY A 634 15.01 -40.93 -16.03
CA GLY A 634 15.26 -42.04 -16.95
C GLY A 634 14.00 -42.79 -17.39
N ASN A 635 13.20 -42.22 -18.30
CA ASN A 635 12.40 -42.91 -19.33
C ASN A 635 11.45 -41.95 -20.08
N GLY A 636 11.40 -42.03 -21.43
CA GLY A 636 10.24 -41.52 -22.20
C GLY A 636 10.51 -40.55 -23.37
N LYS A 637 10.80 -41.11 -24.55
CA LYS A 637 10.57 -40.54 -25.91
C LYS A 637 9.98 -41.69 -26.76
N PRO A 638 9.36 -41.49 -27.95
CA PRO A 638 9.23 -40.28 -28.78
C PRO A 638 7.82 -40.08 -29.42
N THR A 639 7.76 -39.33 -30.54
CA THR A 639 6.62 -39.07 -31.48
C THR A 639 5.59 -38.00 -31.03
N GLY A 640 5.09 -37.08 -31.88
CA GLY A 640 5.49 -36.67 -33.24
C GLY A 640 4.32 -36.05 -34.03
N GLY A 641 4.38 -34.76 -34.44
CA GLY A 641 3.40 -34.20 -35.40
C GLY A 641 3.10 -32.69 -35.34
N HIS A 642 3.32 -32.01 -36.48
CA HIS A 642 2.65 -30.81 -37.03
C HIS A 642 2.76 -29.39 -36.41
N ARG A 643 3.57 -28.59 -37.15
CA ARG A 643 3.34 -27.21 -37.67
C ARG A 643 2.87 -26.08 -36.74
N ALA A 644 3.68 -25.02 -36.72
CA ALA A 644 3.37 -23.71 -36.17
C ALA A 644 2.79 -22.75 -37.22
N GLU A 645 1.99 -21.78 -36.76
CA GLU A 645 1.72 -20.51 -37.44
C GLU A 645 2.09 -19.35 -36.49
N ASN A 646 2.71 -18.30 -37.04
CA ASN A 646 3.22 -17.17 -36.27
C ASN A 646 2.15 -16.09 -36.07
N GLY A 647 1.83 -15.78 -34.81
CA GLY A 647 0.98 -14.64 -34.42
C GLY A 647 1.59 -13.84 -33.29
N VAL A 648 2.31 -12.75 -33.61
CA VAL A 648 2.92 -11.88 -32.60
C VAL A 648 1.86 -10.96 -31.97
N LEU A 649 1.27 -11.41 -30.86
CA LEU A 649 0.41 -10.59 -30.00
C LEU A 649 1.20 -10.08 -28.80
N ARG A 650 1.63 -8.82 -28.87
CA ARG A 650 2.40 -8.13 -27.82
C ARG A 650 1.47 -7.72 -26.67
N GLY A 651 1.14 -8.68 -25.81
CA GLY A 651 0.32 -8.48 -24.62
C GLY A 651 0.95 -7.56 -23.58
N SER A 652 0.12 -6.73 -22.95
CA SER A 652 0.47 -5.78 -21.89
C SER A 652 1.09 -6.48 -20.66
N GLN A 653 2.12 -5.84 -20.06
CA GLN A 653 2.66 -6.31 -18.79
C GLN A 653 1.65 -6.03 -17.66
N SER A 654 1.10 -7.10 -17.09
CA SER A 654 0.40 -7.08 -15.82
C SER A 654 1.30 -7.69 -14.74
N VAL A 655 1.44 -6.98 -13.63
CA VAL A 655 2.28 -7.39 -12.49
C VAL A 655 1.74 -8.68 -11.88
N LYS A 656 2.49 -9.78 -12.01
CA LYS A 656 2.27 -11.01 -11.23
C LYS A 656 3.48 -11.35 -10.38
N SER A 657 3.25 -11.24 -9.07
CA SER A 657 3.88 -11.94 -7.93
C SER A 657 5.25 -12.61 -8.13
N ARG A 658 6.18 -12.25 -7.21
CA ARG A 658 7.37 -13.05 -6.90
C ARG A 658 7.01 -14.50 -6.54
N VAL A 659 7.16 -15.41 -7.50
CA VAL A 659 7.44 -16.83 -7.27
C VAL A 659 8.74 -17.13 -8.03
N THR A 660 9.61 -17.91 -7.41
CA THR A 660 11.03 -18.05 -7.75
C THR A 660 11.34 -18.46 -9.20
N ASN A 661 12.23 -17.68 -9.83
CA ASN A 661 12.86 -17.96 -11.12
C ASN A 661 13.73 -19.24 -11.06
N ILE A 662 13.14 -20.41 -11.27
CA ILE A 662 13.88 -21.67 -11.50
C ILE A 662 14.13 -21.88 -13.01
N THR A 663 13.22 -21.42 -13.86
CA THR A 663 13.34 -21.51 -15.33
C THR A 663 14.40 -20.57 -15.92
N PHE A 664 14.65 -19.41 -15.31
CA PHE A 664 15.69 -18.46 -15.76
C PHE A 664 17.11 -18.96 -15.43
N LEU A 665 17.30 -19.51 -14.23
CA LEU A 665 18.58 -20.14 -13.84
C LEU A 665 18.91 -21.39 -14.67
N LEU A 666 17.88 -22.13 -15.12
CA LEU A 666 18.06 -23.27 -16.03
C LEU A 666 18.34 -22.88 -17.49
N SER A 667 18.13 -21.62 -17.90
CA SER A 667 18.62 -21.12 -19.19
C SER A 667 20.09 -20.67 -19.13
N GLU A 668 20.52 -20.00 -18.05
CA GLU A 668 21.93 -19.61 -17.89
C GLU A 668 22.86 -20.82 -17.67
N LEU A 669 22.40 -21.84 -16.93
CA LEU A 669 23.17 -23.09 -16.74
C LEU A 669 23.23 -23.99 -17.99
N LYS A 670 22.51 -23.66 -19.07
CA LYS A 670 22.52 -24.44 -20.32
C LYS A 670 23.37 -23.82 -21.44
N SER A 671 23.96 -22.66 -21.19
CA SER A 671 24.76 -21.90 -22.16
C SER A 671 26.23 -21.77 -21.74
N ILE A 672 26.73 -22.65 -20.87
CA ILE A 672 28.07 -22.57 -20.27
C ILE A 672 28.97 -23.79 -20.61
N ASP A 673 28.41 -24.90 -21.10
CA ASP A 673 29.12 -26.18 -21.17
C ASP A 673 29.76 -26.55 -22.53
N ASP A 674 29.70 -25.71 -23.57
CA ASP A 674 30.36 -25.97 -24.86
C ASP A 674 31.16 -24.76 -25.40
N GLU A 675 32.30 -25.08 -26.01
CA GLU A 675 33.27 -24.21 -26.73
C GLU A 675 34.24 -23.35 -25.90
N THR A 676 35.23 -24.04 -25.31
CA THR A 676 36.57 -23.46 -25.08
C THR A 676 37.50 -23.80 -26.25
N SER A 677 38.15 -22.81 -26.88
CA SER A 677 39.52 -22.96 -27.44
C SER A 677 40.15 -21.66 -27.98
N HIS A 678 41.40 -21.43 -27.57
CA HIS A 678 42.45 -20.60 -28.19
C HIS A 678 42.23 -19.09 -28.41
N VAL A 679 42.64 -18.33 -27.38
CA VAL A 679 43.20 -16.97 -27.53
C VAL A 679 44.66 -17.11 -27.98
N TYR A 680 45.11 -16.26 -28.92
CA TYR A 680 46.51 -16.14 -29.34
C TYR A 680 47.06 -14.78 -28.90
N ASP A 681 48.29 -14.75 -28.38
CA ASP A 681 48.95 -13.56 -27.83
C ASP A 681 49.65 -12.75 -28.94
N PRO A 682 49.70 -11.40 -28.89
CA PRO A 682 50.28 -10.59 -29.97
C PRO A 682 51.62 -9.96 -29.60
N ASP A 683 52.74 -10.58 -30.02
CA ASP A 683 54.04 -9.93 -30.17
C ASP A 683 54.85 -10.65 -31.27
N GLU A 684 55.68 -9.88 -32.01
CA GLU A 684 56.61 -10.29 -33.09
C GLU A 684 56.00 -10.84 -34.41
N ASP A 685 56.45 -10.48 -35.64
CA ASP A 685 57.10 -9.26 -36.14
C ASP A 685 57.05 -9.22 -37.72
N GLU A 686 57.71 -8.22 -38.33
CA GLU A 686 58.16 -8.13 -39.76
C GLU A 686 57.32 -7.38 -40.84
N VAL A 687 57.53 -6.06 -40.89
CA VAL A 687 58.11 -5.25 -42.01
C VAL A 687 57.51 -5.33 -43.45
N VAL A 688 57.05 -4.16 -43.95
CA VAL A 688 57.36 -3.42 -45.23
C VAL A 688 56.20 -2.41 -45.46
N GLY A 689 56.34 -1.12 -45.73
CA GLY A 689 57.45 -0.14 -45.76
C GLY A 689 56.85 1.28 -45.88
N LEU A 690 57.27 2.26 -45.06
CA LEU A 690 58.23 3.34 -45.35
C LEU A 690 57.80 4.45 -46.35
N ASP A 691 57.38 5.59 -45.81
CA ASP A 691 57.93 6.96 -46.01
C ASP A 691 57.01 8.02 -45.34
N LYS A 692 57.44 9.15 -44.74
CA LYS A 692 58.74 9.64 -44.22
C LYS A 692 58.47 10.93 -43.38
N ASN A 693 59.39 11.30 -42.46
CA ASN A 693 59.51 12.61 -41.76
C ASN A 693 58.42 12.96 -40.69
N ASP A 694 58.68 13.62 -39.53
CA ASP A 694 59.93 14.05 -38.89
C ASP A 694 59.80 14.26 -37.35
N ILE A 695 60.76 13.72 -36.59
CA ILE A 695 61.59 14.36 -35.51
C ILE A 695 60.98 14.96 -34.19
N ALA A 696 61.49 14.40 -33.06
CA ALA A 696 61.93 15.00 -31.77
C ALA A 696 61.10 14.93 -30.45
N ARG A 697 61.62 14.09 -29.51
CA ARG A 697 62.06 14.33 -28.10
C ARG A 697 61.09 14.98 -27.07
N SER A 698 61.07 14.64 -25.77
CA SER A 698 62.12 14.10 -24.87
C SER A 698 61.58 13.34 -23.63
N HIS A 699 62.43 12.50 -23.02
CA HIS A 699 62.25 11.86 -21.70
C HIS A 699 62.79 12.71 -20.53
N SER A 700 62.28 12.49 -19.31
CA SER A 700 63.06 12.56 -18.06
C SER A 700 62.45 11.70 -16.93
N LEU A 701 63.30 11.22 -16.00
CA LEU A 701 63.04 10.18 -14.98
C LEU A 701 63.21 10.71 -13.53
N LYS A 702 62.89 9.84 -12.54
CA LYS A 702 63.27 9.86 -11.10
C LYS A 702 62.40 10.73 -10.16
N ALA A 703 62.25 10.43 -8.86
CA ALA A 703 62.41 9.17 -8.08
C ALA A 703 61.80 9.35 -6.66
N ILE A 704 61.53 8.24 -5.96
CA ILE A 704 61.04 8.18 -4.57
C ILE A 704 62.23 8.06 -3.58
N PRO A 705 62.08 8.46 -2.31
CA PRO A 705 62.79 7.81 -1.20
C PRO A 705 61.85 7.16 -0.15
N TYR A 706 62.28 5.99 0.32
CA TYR A 706 61.68 5.23 1.43
C TYR A 706 62.17 5.75 2.79
N SER A 707 61.35 5.59 3.85
CA SER A 707 61.66 4.74 5.03
C SER A 707 60.81 5.15 6.25
N ASN A 708 60.65 4.37 7.31
CA ASN A 708 60.44 2.94 7.57
C ASN A 708 60.32 2.79 9.11
N TYR A 709 59.69 1.72 9.59
CA TYR A 709 59.51 1.27 11.00
C TYR A 709 58.28 1.82 11.77
N ASN A 710 57.25 1.08 12.24
CA ASN A 710 57.01 -0.34 12.62
C ASN A 710 56.83 -0.48 14.15
N GLY A 711 55.77 -1.17 14.62
CA GLY A 711 55.63 -1.49 16.05
C GLY A 711 54.22 -1.61 16.65
N ASN A 712 53.45 -2.64 16.28
CA ASN A 712 52.66 -3.53 17.18
C ASN A 712 52.19 -2.97 18.55
N LYS A 713 50.91 -3.05 18.97
CA LYS A 713 50.09 -4.29 19.09
C LYS A 713 48.66 -3.95 19.61
N ARG A 714 47.66 -4.78 19.23
CA ARG A 714 46.54 -5.37 20.03
C ARG A 714 46.00 -4.60 21.26
N LYS A 715 44.69 -4.49 21.54
CA LYS A 715 43.55 -5.41 21.26
C LYS A 715 42.19 -4.74 21.61
N SER A 716 41.09 -5.24 21.01
CA SER A 716 39.72 -5.45 21.57
C SER A 716 39.40 -4.98 23.02
N LEU A 717 38.22 -4.45 23.41
CA LEU A 717 36.82 -4.72 23.00
C LEU A 717 35.86 -3.63 23.58
N SER A 718 34.90 -3.17 22.76
CA SER A 718 33.44 -3.01 23.03
C SER A 718 32.82 -2.26 24.24
N ARG A 719 31.87 -1.36 23.88
CA ARG A 719 30.43 -1.32 24.29
C ARG A 719 29.98 -0.30 25.37
N GLU A 720 28.97 0.52 24.98
CA GLU A 720 27.88 1.15 25.80
C GLU A 720 28.26 2.02 27.03
N ASP A 721 27.54 3.08 27.45
CA ASP A 721 26.52 3.96 26.84
C ASP A 721 26.31 5.16 27.82
N LYS A 722 25.76 6.31 27.37
CA LYS A 722 25.32 7.48 28.19
C LYS A 722 26.46 8.33 28.85
N VAL A 723 26.57 9.63 28.60
CA VAL A 723 25.70 10.77 28.98
C VAL A 723 25.75 11.05 30.49
N ASP A 724 26.58 12.02 30.91
CA ASP A 724 26.14 13.29 31.50
C ASP A 724 27.31 14.29 31.73
N GLU A 725 26.94 15.59 31.75
CA GLU A 725 27.56 16.76 32.42
C GLU A 725 29.04 17.17 32.19
N GLU A 726 29.19 18.23 31.37
CA GLU A 726 29.74 19.55 31.74
C GLU A 726 30.93 19.63 32.74
N PHE A 727 32.12 20.03 32.25
CA PHE A 727 33.15 20.66 33.09
C PHE A 727 34.00 21.69 32.33
N GLN A 728 34.52 22.69 33.05
CA GLN A 728 35.07 23.96 32.55
C GLN A 728 36.58 23.92 32.26
N ASP A 729 37.04 24.91 31.48
CA ASP A 729 38.45 25.10 31.10
C ASP A 729 39.39 25.31 32.31
N ALA A 730 40.61 24.77 32.20
CA ALA A 730 41.68 24.97 33.17
C ALA A 730 42.42 26.30 32.94
N VAL A 731 42.74 27.00 34.03
CA VAL A 731 43.50 28.25 34.04
C VAL A 731 45.00 27.93 34.17
N ASP A 732 45.82 28.41 33.23
CA ASP A 732 47.28 28.44 33.35
C ASP A 732 47.76 29.84 33.79
N ASP A 733 48.22 29.94 35.04
CA ASP A 733 48.89 31.12 35.58
C ASP A 733 50.35 31.23 35.09
N ILE A 734 50.69 32.29 34.35
CA ILE A 734 52.10 32.72 34.19
C ILE A 734 52.22 34.23 34.43
N ALA A 735 53.18 34.60 35.28
CA ALA A 735 53.27 35.91 35.91
C ALA A 735 53.76 37.06 35.01
N LEU A 736 53.30 38.26 35.36
CA LEU A 736 53.66 39.56 34.77
C LEU A 736 55.15 39.90 34.93
N THR A 737 55.73 40.53 33.90
CA THR A 737 56.74 41.59 34.10
C THR A 737 56.36 42.85 33.32
N SER A 738 56.61 44.00 33.93
CA SER A 738 56.10 45.31 33.51
C SER A 738 57.09 46.08 32.65
N THR A 739 56.61 46.74 31.59
CA THR A 739 57.24 47.99 31.09
C THR A 739 56.19 49.04 30.75
N ARG A 740 56.46 50.28 31.22
CA ARG A 740 55.63 51.48 31.03
C ARG A 740 55.85 52.10 29.65
N GLY A 741 54.79 52.60 29.02
CA GLY A 741 54.86 53.30 27.73
C GLY A 741 53.68 54.24 27.43
N LYS A 742 53.64 55.39 28.13
CA LYS A 742 53.01 56.66 27.70
C LYS A 742 53.25 56.95 26.20
N LEU A 743 52.48 57.71 25.42
CA LEU A 743 51.23 58.50 25.54
C LEU A 743 50.72 58.66 24.07
N PHE A 744 49.55 59.24 23.77
CA PHE A 744 48.65 60.04 24.62
C PHE A 744 47.22 59.51 24.58
#